data_AF-A0AAN6S8N0-F1
#
_entry.id   AF-A0AAN6S8N0-F1
#
_cell.length_a   1.000
_cell.length_b   1.000
_cell.length_c   1.000
_cell.angle_alpha   90.00
_cell.angle_beta   90.00
_cell.angle_gamma   90.00
#
_symmetry.space_group_name_H-M   'P 1'
#
loop_
_entity.id
_entity.type
_entity.pdbx_description
1 polymer ?
#
loop_
_entity_poly.entity_id
_entity_poly.type
_entity_poly.pdbx_seq_one_letter_code
_entity_poly.pdbx_strand_id
1 'polypeptide(L)'
;MSNKHPTLTMTYAERATHATHPLTNYLFRLMDLKASNLCLSADVQTARELLYLADKVGPSIVVLKTHYDLISGWDYNPQTGTGAKLAALARKHGFLIFEDRKFVDIGKTVQMQYTAGTARIIEWAHITNANIDAGKDMVRAMAEAAQRWKDRINYEVKTSVSVGTPVSEGFDESGDRLDPREQLNGTHAQANRDRDGDGRKGSIVSVTTVTQSFEPADSPRLSKSMAEGDDVLYPGIEEAPMDRGLLLLAQMSSKGCLMTKDYTQACVEAARENKSFVMGFVSQQALNTEPDDHFIHMTPGCKLPPPGEEENGAGLEGDGLGQQYNTPAKLINICGTDIVIVGRGILSAGDPPSEAERCDRQRPCTNCISRNRQDTCTYSPSSSKSPASPPAKRSMSENGGNTDAAAQRMPIMPAKVVNFGYSQTGASTLGFLQRIESASSNHQESSASPMSRLPGQQNEGGDHFTMRERYKSLIRQLPEKTFIDRLVDVFFVEINWQYYGLDRDVFDRQMAEWHALPFKLLNAGGPQALPPDLRAFPGLLFQVLAIALLVLPCGNTGSPTEHARKNGDPDFQKLKYARDMTFEDLAVDYSESGMAILSLLGKRQMSVTTVLAGFLRASFLKYVALVTEAWHAIGSTIRDAQEIGLHRDSLDPKPSDPDDAGAVLENQWEIQRRRKLWMILVGWDVHTGAVLGRPTTINYTFGGPNHQPSLPIDAPIPKCRSKTPVTTREEDGPPTPLTRALWAYQIMCPLRDILELEKEGPCPKDFSKVDQLHQRLLELEAQTPPYFRLENPDMRFDELPGCYWIPYVRATLPQLMAFNLMALHRPYIFTRRKSRTEALKASLDMLHSQRLHFQSLKPQQYKTFSLFFGTFDAIVLMAAIFVLFPKEHRDLVQSALQHFTWAVERFEAMSDRNKLAKAALGVLQAIYVRLKKTLGISCSSAKAMLLNSAPTTTTGSSYGGGNSPFSFADPPSTAAVMGDSFLNNLANGGGGGGGMGGSSDGGGGNGGGGEAGGAFELGDWNLPGNFNWANLQPIYATSDLIYNDLVGNPDHLSSNDGDNTATMSMGNNNNDMSGTQQQQSQLPWQFAGDFGSDSVWNLLNQFTP
;
A
#
# COMPACT_ATOMS: atom_id res chain seq x y z
N MET A 1 -20.66 8.14 58.38
CA MET A 1 -20.74 7.89 56.92
C MET A 1 -19.32 7.97 56.40
N SER A 2 -18.88 7.10 55.48
CA SER A 2 -17.55 7.26 54.89
C SER A 2 -17.56 8.47 53.96
N ASN A 3 -16.51 9.29 53.97
CA ASN A 3 -16.38 10.39 53.03
C ASN A 3 -16.21 9.81 51.62
N LYS A 4 -17.19 10.05 50.75
CA LYS A 4 -17.04 9.79 49.31
C LYS A 4 -15.90 10.65 48.77
N HIS A 5 -15.08 10.10 47.87
CA HIS A 5 -13.97 10.84 47.28
C HIS A 5 -14.48 12.09 46.53
N PRO A 6 -13.86 13.29 46.66
CA PRO A 6 -14.41 14.55 46.13
C PRO A 6 -14.72 14.54 44.63
N THR A 7 -13.98 13.76 43.84
CA THR A 7 -14.22 13.61 42.39
C THR A 7 -15.59 13.02 42.02
N LEU A 8 -16.33 12.46 43.00
CA LEU A 8 -17.72 12.00 42.83
C LEU A 8 -18.78 13.12 42.93
N THR A 9 -18.38 14.33 43.33
CA THR A 9 -19.26 15.49 43.50
C THR A 9 -18.75 16.75 42.81
N MET A 10 -17.48 16.82 42.44
CA MET A 10 -16.91 17.88 41.60
C MET A 10 -17.40 17.77 40.15
N THR A 11 -17.63 18.92 39.53
CA THR A 11 -17.89 19.06 38.07
C THR A 11 -16.68 18.62 37.24
N TYR A 12 -16.88 18.39 35.94
CA TYR A 12 -15.76 18.09 35.04
C TYR A 12 -14.84 19.30 34.88
N ALA A 13 -15.38 20.53 34.83
CA ALA A 13 -14.58 21.76 34.87
C ALA A 13 -13.65 21.85 36.10
N GLU A 14 -14.15 21.57 37.31
CA GLU A 14 -13.32 21.52 38.53
C GLU A 14 -12.30 20.38 38.48
N ARG A 15 -12.69 19.18 38.01
CA ARG A 15 -11.77 18.05 37.92
C ARG A 15 -10.67 18.24 36.88
N ALA A 16 -10.89 19.06 35.85
CA ALA A 16 -9.85 19.42 34.90
C ALA A 16 -8.68 20.16 35.58
N THR A 17 -8.94 21.06 36.55
CA THR A 17 -7.87 21.81 37.24
C THR A 17 -7.03 20.94 38.16
N HIS A 18 -7.53 19.75 38.53
CA HIS A 18 -6.83 18.76 39.35
C HIS A 18 -6.23 17.58 38.54
N ALA A 19 -6.56 17.43 37.27
CA ALA A 19 -6.14 16.28 36.46
C ALA A 19 -4.62 16.25 36.21
N THR A 20 -3.94 15.17 36.61
CA THR A 20 -2.46 15.03 36.50
C THR A 20 -1.97 14.72 35.10
N HIS A 21 -2.83 14.16 34.24
CA HIS A 21 -2.48 13.73 32.87
C HIS A 21 -3.08 14.71 31.84
N PRO A 22 -2.32 15.20 30.84
CA PRO A 22 -2.79 16.21 29.88
C PRO A 22 -4.10 15.83 29.15
N LEU A 23 -4.19 14.59 28.64
CA LEU A 23 -5.44 14.12 28.01
C LEU A 23 -6.63 14.04 28.98
N THR A 24 -6.41 13.89 30.29
CA THR A 24 -7.50 13.87 31.28
C THR A 24 -8.03 15.28 31.56
N ASN A 25 -7.14 16.27 31.65
CA ASN A 25 -7.52 17.69 31.72
C ASN A 25 -8.31 18.09 30.47
N TYR A 26 -7.81 17.73 29.28
CA TYR A 26 -8.46 17.98 28.00
C TYR A 26 -9.84 17.33 27.93
N LEU A 27 -9.92 16.02 28.23
CA LEU A 27 -11.15 15.25 28.14
C LEU A 27 -12.22 15.76 29.12
N PHE A 28 -11.87 16.16 30.34
CA PHE A 28 -12.84 16.77 31.25
C PHE A 28 -13.36 18.13 30.76
N ARG A 29 -12.52 18.99 30.16
CA ARG A 29 -12.99 20.24 29.53
C ARG A 29 -13.88 19.99 28.31
N LEU A 30 -13.55 18.97 27.51
CA LEU A 30 -14.37 18.53 26.38
C LEU A 30 -15.73 17.98 26.82
N MET A 31 -15.76 17.21 27.92
CA MET A 31 -16.99 16.68 28.52
C MET A 31 -17.93 17.76 29.05
N ASP A 32 -17.36 18.81 29.66
CA ASP A 32 -18.09 19.99 30.12
C ASP A 32 -18.64 20.79 28.93
N LEU A 33 -17.77 21.16 27.96
CA LEU A 33 -18.09 21.92 26.77
C LEU A 33 -19.17 21.26 25.89
N LYS A 34 -19.06 19.95 25.64
CA LYS A 34 -20.03 19.18 24.84
C LYS A 34 -21.23 18.71 25.65
N ALA A 35 -21.23 18.91 26.97
CA ALA A 35 -22.14 18.26 27.91
C ALA A 35 -22.31 16.75 27.61
N SER A 36 -21.21 16.03 27.38
CA SER A 36 -21.26 14.60 27.04
C SER A 36 -20.19 13.82 27.78
N ASN A 37 -20.57 12.64 28.26
CA ASN A 37 -19.67 11.65 28.85
C ASN A 37 -19.87 10.26 28.21
N LEU A 38 -20.27 10.26 26.94
CA LEU A 38 -20.47 9.06 26.14
C LEU A 38 -19.19 8.68 25.38
N CYS A 39 -18.82 7.41 25.50
CA CYS A 39 -17.84 6.74 24.66
C CYS A 39 -18.54 5.72 23.76
N LEU A 40 -18.39 5.87 22.43
CA LEU A 40 -18.93 4.93 21.46
C LEU A 40 -17.94 3.80 21.23
N SER A 41 -18.36 2.56 21.50
CA SER A 41 -17.65 1.36 21.09
C SER A 41 -18.01 1.06 19.64
N ALA A 42 -17.19 1.54 18.70
CA ALA A 42 -17.39 1.40 17.26
C ALA A 42 -16.88 0.03 16.78
N ASP A 43 -17.51 -1.03 17.30
CA ASP A 43 -17.19 -2.44 16.98
C ASP A 43 -17.81 -2.85 15.62
N VAL A 44 -17.38 -2.19 14.56
CA VAL A 44 -17.84 -2.32 13.17
C VAL A 44 -16.89 -3.17 12.31
N GLN A 45 -17.29 -3.58 11.10
CA GLN A 45 -16.52 -4.53 10.30
C GLN A 45 -15.63 -3.88 9.22
N THR A 46 -15.88 -2.63 8.84
CA THR A 46 -15.12 -1.95 7.76
C THR A 46 -14.64 -0.55 8.14
N ALA A 47 -13.49 -0.13 7.61
CA ALA A 47 -12.97 1.22 7.84
C ALA A 47 -13.90 2.33 7.30
N ARG A 48 -14.66 2.04 6.24
CA ARG A 48 -15.68 2.95 5.68
C ARG A 48 -16.84 3.16 6.65
N GLU A 49 -17.35 2.08 7.23
CA GLU A 49 -18.40 2.11 8.25
C GLU A 49 -17.93 2.83 9.51
N LEU A 50 -16.68 2.61 9.93
CA LEU A 50 -16.05 3.30 11.06
C LEU A 50 -16.00 4.82 10.85
N LEU A 51 -15.47 5.28 9.71
CA LEU A 51 -15.36 6.70 9.40
C LEU A 51 -16.74 7.36 9.23
N TYR A 52 -17.70 6.67 8.61
CA TYR A 52 -19.09 7.13 8.53
C TYR A 52 -19.72 7.30 9.91
N LEU A 53 -19.61 6.29 10.78
CA LEU A 53 -20.16 6.33 12.13
C LEU A 53 -19.48 7.40 12.99
N ALA A 54 -18.16 7.58 12.86
CA ALA A 54 -17.41 8.62 13.54
C ALA A 54 -17.82 10.05 13.09
N ASP A 55 -18.17 10.25 11.81
CA ASP A 55 -18.72 11.53 11.34
C ASP A 55 -20.15 11.79 11.82
N LYS A 56 -21.00 10.75 11.92
CA LYS A 56 -22.41 10.89 12.30
C LYS A 56 -22.67 10.95 13.80
N VAL A 57 -21.89 10.22 14.60
CA VAL A 57 -22.06 10.15 16.07
C VAL A 57 -21.00 10.98 16.82
N GLY A 58 -19.96 11.45 16.11
CA GLY A 58 -18.92 12.36 16.62
C GLY A 58 -19.43 13.57 17.42
N PRO A 59 -20.47 14.30 16.98
CA PRO A 59 -21.03 15.43 17.74
C PRO A 59 -21.49 15.04 19.16
N SER A 60 -22.07 13.85 19.33
CA SER A 60 -22.72 13.41 20.57
C SER A 60 -21.76 12.76 21.58
N ILE A 61 -20.51 12.44 21.19
CA ILE A 61 -19.54 11.65 21.99
C ILE A 61 -18.28 12.44 22.36
N VAL A 62 -17.57 11.99 23.40
CA VAL A 62 -16.25 12.54 23.79
C VAL A 62 -15.10 11.57 23.57
N VAL A 63 -15.39 10.28 23.38
CA VAL A 63 -14.41 9.26 23.01
C VAL A 63 -15.01 8.35 21.94
N LEU A 64 -14.25 8.10 20.87
CA LEU A 64 -14.53 7.04 19.90
C LEU A 64 -13.58 5.87 20.21
N LYS A 65 -14.15 4.74 20.62
CA LYS A 65 -13.39 3.52 20.92
C LYS A 65 -13.39 2.56 19.74
N THR A 66 -12.20 2.14 19.33
CA THR A 66 -11.91 1.25 18.20
C THR A 66 -11.46 -0.13 18.67
N HIS A 67 -11.46 -1.08 17.73
CA HIS A 67 -10.72 -2.34 17.75
C HIS A 67 -10.17 -2.52 16.33
N TYR A 68 -9.04 -1.90 15.98
CA TYR A 68 -8.57 -1.90 14.57
C TYR A 68 -8.33 -3.30 14.00
N ASP A 69 -8.07 -4.29 14.85
CA ASP A 69 -7.80 -5.68 14.50
C ASP A 69 -9.07 -6.47 14.09
N LEU A 70 -10.26 -5.90 14.28
CA LEU A 70 -11.53 -6.39 13.73
C LEU A 70 -11.90 -5.76 12.38
N ILE A 71 -11.19 -4.72 11.94
CA ILE A 71 -11.66 -3.80 10.89
C ILE A 71 -10.99 -4.08 9.54
N SER A 72 -11.80 -4.55 8.59
CA SER A 72 -11.37 -4.75 7.21
C SER A 72 -11.19 -3.43 6.45
N GLY A 73 -10.22 -3.38 5.54
CA GLY A 73 -9.92 -2.19 4.74
C GLY A 73 -9.27 -1.05 5.52
N TRP A 74 -8.64 -1.32 6.67
CA TRP A 74 -7.86 -0.32 7.40
C TRP A 74 -6.61 0.09 6.61
N ASP A 75 -6.51 1.38 6.25
CA ASP A 75 -5.30 1.95 5.65
C ASP A 75 -4.31 2.39 6.74
N TYR A 76 -3.08 1.89 6.64
CA TYR A 76 -1.97 2.09 7.57
C TYR A 76 -1.05 3.27 7.19
N ASN A 77 -1.39 4.04 6.14
CA ASN A 77 -0.72 5.29 5.80
C ASN A 77 -0.83 6.30 6.98
N PRO A 78 0.29 6.84 7.51
CA PRO A 78 0.27 7.72 8.67
C PRO A 78 -0.31 9.12 8.40
N GLN A 79 -0.48 9.52 7.13
CA GLN A 79 -0.92 10.86 6.73
C GLN A 79 -2.31 10.85 6.07
N THR A 80 -2.64 9.83 5.27
CA THR A 80 -3.93 9.74 4.54
C THR A 80 -4.79 8.54 4.92
N GLY A 81 -4.29 7.65 5.79
CA GLY A 81 -4.94 6.39 6.13
C GLY A 81 -6.06 6.51 7.15
N THR A 82 -6.62 5.36 7.56
CA THR A 82 -7.79 5.31 8.45
C THR A 82 -7.51 6.00 9.79
N GLY A 83 -6.31 5.85 10.35
CA GLY A 83 -5.90 6.55 11.57
C GLY A 83 -5.85 8.08 11.42
N ALA A 84 -5.40 8.60 10.26
CA ALA A 84 -5.34 10.03 9.99
C ALA A 84 -6.74 10.61 9.69
N LYS A 85 -7.57 9.90 8.90
CA LYS A 85 -8.96 10.27 8.62
C LYS A 85 -9.82 10.24 9.91
N LEU A 86 -9.55 9.32 10.83
CA LEU A 86 -10.11 9.36 12.20
C LEU A 86 -9.63 10.59 12.98
N ALA A 87 -8.34 10.96 12.91
CA ALA A 87 -7.81 12.14 13.60
C ALA A 87 -8.40 13.45 13.05
N ALA A 88 -8.68 13.55 11.75
CA ALA A 88 -9.44 14.67 11.19
C ALA A 88 -10.87 14.76 11.75
N LEU A 89 -11.60 13.64 11.81
CA LEU A 89 -12.93 13.59 12.42
C LEU A 89 -12.91 13.90 13.93
N ALA A 90 -11.87 13.46 14.64
CA ALA A 90 -11.65 13.73 16.06
C ALA A 90 -11.47 15.24 16.35
N ARG A 91 -10.70 15.95 15.50
CA ARG A 91 -10.50 17.40 15.57
C ARG A 91 -11.78 18.16 15.18
N LYS A 92 -12.43 17.77 14.08
CA LYS A 92 -13.70 18.33 13.57
C LYS A 92 -14.84 18.28 14.57
N HIS A 93 -15.05 17.12 15.19
CA HIS A 93 -16.21 16.84 16.04
C HIS A 93 -15.90 16.90 17.54
N GLY A 94 -14.63 17.01 17.94
CA GLY A 94 -14.23 17.06 19.35
C GLY A 94 -14.46 15.73 20.07
N PHE A 95 -13.61 14.74 19.81
CA PHE A 95 -13.53 13.48 20.58
C PHE A 95 -12.10 12.95 20.61
N LEU A 96 -11.74 12.14 21.62
CA LEU A 96 -10.47 11.40 21.64
C LEU A 96 -10.64 9.99 21.04
N ILE A 97 -9.59 9.49 20.39
CA ILE A 97 -9.57 8.12 19.83
C ILE A 97 -8.98 7.16 20.88
N PHE A 98 -9.73 6.12 21.24
CA PHE A 98 -9.31 5.07 22.16
C PHE A 98 -9.22 3.72 21.43
N GLU A 99 -8.02 3.17 21.28
CA GLU A 99 -7.85 1.81 20.75
C GLU A 99 -7.89 0.78 21.89
N ASP A 100 -8.91 -0.08 21.88
CA ASP A 100 -9.25 -1.05 22.92
C ASP A 100 -8.46 -2.36 22.80
N ARG A 101 -7.17 -2.23 22.46
CA ARG A 101 -6.28 -3.34 22.11
C ARG A 101 -6.04 -4.32 23.26
N LYS A 102 -6.25 -3.92 24.52
CA LYS A 102 -6.04 -4.71 25.74
C LYS A 102 -4.68 -5.41 25.72
N PHE A 103 -3.60 -4.62 25.78
CA PHE A 103 -2.25 -5.17 25.82
C PHE A 103 -2.07 -6.09 27.05
N VAL A 104 -1.55 -7.31 26.82
CA VAL A 104 -1.16 -8.32 27.82
C VAL A 104 0.02 -9.12 27.25
N ASP A 105 1.23 -8.63 27.50
CA ASP A 105 2.49 -9.27 27.13
C ASP A 105 3.62 -8.65 27.99
N ILE A 106 4.80 -9.24 28.00
CA ILE A 106 5.94 -8.69 28.74
C ILE A 106 6.36 -7.33 28.17
N GLY A 107 6.92 -6.47 29.03
CA GLY A 107 7.18 -5.06 28.72
C GLY A 107 7.84 -4.79 27.36
N LYS A 108 8.84 -5.60 26.97
CA LYS A 108 9.52 -5.42 25.67
C LYS A 108 8.62 -5.75 24.47
N THR A 109 7.70 -6.70 24.58
CA THR A 109 6.78 -7.05 23.50
C THR A 109 5.71 -5.97 23.34
N VAL A 110 5.08 -5.51 24.43
CA VAL A 110 4.06 -4.44 24.35
C VAL A 110 4.63 -3.13 23.80
N GLN A 111 5.89 -2.78 24.11
CA GLN A 111 6.57 -1.65 23.44
C GLN A 111 6.52 -1.77 21.91
N MET A 112 6.76 -2.97 21.36
CA MET A 112 6.77 -3.20 19.91
C MET A 112 5.36 -3.32 19.31
N GLN A 113 4.41 -3.95 20.03
CA GLN A 113 3.00 -4.01 19.63
C GLN A 113 2.34 -2.62 19.59
N TYR A 114 2.76 -1.71 20.48
CA TYR A 114 2.23 -0.35 20.60
C TYR A 114 2.87 0.65 19.61
N THR A 115 4.19 0.58 19.41
CA THR A 115 4.95 1.58 18.63
C THR A 115 5.40 1.15 17.24
N ALA A 116 5.22 -0.11 16.87
CA ALA A 116 5.68 -0.67 15.60
C ALA A 116 4.61 -1.59 14.97
N GLY A 117 5.04 -2.52 14.11
CA GLY A 117 4.14 -3.31 13.27
C GLY A 117 3.47 -2.46 12.18
N THR A 118 2.45 -3.01 11.52
CA THR A 118 1.68 -2.27 10.50
C THR A 118 0.81 -1.19 11.14
N ALA A 119 0.21 -1.48 12.29
CA ALA A 119 -0.78 -0.65 12.95
C ALA A 119 -0.23 0.61 13.63
N ARG A 120 1.01 0.56 14.16
CA ARG A 120 1.72 1.66 14.83
C ARG A 120 0.80 2.49 15.74
N ILE A 121 0.05 1.80 16.61
CA ILE A 121 -1.14 2.30 17.33
C ILE A 121 -0.90 3.66 17.99
N ILE A 122 0.29 3.87 18.56
CA ILE A 122 0.70 5.14 19.18
C ILE A 122 0.58 6.39 18.27
N GLU A 123 0.69 6.24 16.95
CA GLU A 123 0.66 7.37 16.02
C GLU A 123 -0.72 8.05 16.02
N TRP A 124 -1.81 7.28 16.04
CA TRP A 124 -3.19 7.76 15.85
C TRP A 124 -4.12 7.57 17.06
N ALA A 125 -3.88 6.58 17.92
CA ALA A 125 -4.69 6.38 19.12
C ALA A 125 -4.21 7.31 20.24
N HIS A 126 -5.09 8.19 20.72
CA HIS A 126 -4.81 9.07 21.85
C HIS A 126 -4.75 8.29 23.16
N ILE A 127 -5.64 7.31 23.30
CA ILE A 127 -5.80 6.44 24.46
C ILE A 127 -5.61 4.99 24.03
N THR A 128 -4.96 4.19 24.86
CA THR A 128 -4.92 2.72 24.76
C THR A 128 -5.21 2.08 26.11
N ASN A 129 -5.30 0.75 26.18
CA ASN A 129 -5.48 0.04 27.43
C ASN A 129 -4.65 -1.24 27.58
N ALA A 130 -4.38 -1.61 28.83
CA ALA A 130 -3.63 -2.82 29.20
C ALA A 130 -4.30 -3.54 30.37
N ASN A 131 -4.20 -4.88 30.37
CA ASN A 131 -4.40 -5.72 31.55
C ASN A 131 -2.99 -6.07 32.09
N ILE A 132 -2.79 -6.06 33.41
CA ILE A 132 -1.48 -6.21 34.05
C ILE A 132 -1.10 -7.66 34.44
N ASP A 133 -1.81 -8.67 33.93
CA ASP A 133 -1.53 -10.11 34.16
C ASP A 133 -0.08 -10.50 33.80
N ALA A 134 0.55 -9.80 32.86
CA ALA A 134 1.97 -9.98 32.49
C ALA A 134 2.97 -9.29 33.45
N GLY A 135 2.49 -8.67 34.53
CA GLY A 135 3.25 -7.93 35.53
C GLY A 135 3.30 -6.43 35.28
N LYS A 136 3.09 -5.62 36.34
CA LYS A 136 2.94 -4.15 36.25
C LYS A 136 4.09 -3.39 35.61
N ASP A 137 5.30 -3.97 35.53
CA ASP A 137 6.43 -3.42 34.77
C ASP A 137 6.12 -3.15 33.29
N MET A 138 5.13 -3.83 32.70
CA MET A 138 4.65 -3.52 31.36
C MET A 138 4.11 -2.09 31.22
N VAL A 139 3.53 -1.53 32.28
CA VAL A 139 2.98 -0.16 32.30
C VAL A 139 4.10 0.86 32.18
N ARG A 140 5.16 0.71 33.00
CA ARG A 140 6.40 1.47 32.90
C ARG A 140 7.04 1.32 31.51
N ALA A 141 7.10 0.10 30.98
CA ALA A 141 7.65 -0.14 29.65
C ALA A 141 6.85 0.56 28.54
N MET A 142 5.51 0.61 28.63
CA MET A 142 4.69 1.40 27.70
C MET A 142 4.89 2.91 27.87
N ALA A 143 5.01 3.41 29.10
CA ALA A 143 5.31 4.82 29.38
C ALA A 143 6.67 5.24 28.78
N GLU A 144 7.71 4.42 28.95
CA GLU A 144 9.03 4.63 28.33
C GLU A 144 8.97 4.65 26.80
N ALA A 145 8.05 3.90 26.17
CA ALA A 145 7.86 3.93 24.73
C ALA A 145 7.06 5.16 24.28
N ALA A 146 6.05 5.57 25.05
CA ALA A 146 5.29 6.79 24.81
C ALA A 146 6.18 8.04 24.89
N GLN A 147 7.01 8.15 25.94
CA GLN A 147 7.93 9.27 26.09
C GLN A 147 8.94 9.33 24.94
N ARG A 148 9.63 8.22 24.61
CA ARG A 148 10.60 8.20 23.49
C ARG A 148 9.96 8.49 22.12
N TRP A 149 8.69 8.15 21.93
CA TRP A 149 7.95 8.50 20.72
C TRP A 149 7.61 10.01 20.70
N LYS A 150 7.20 10.58 21.84
CA LYS A 150 6.93 12.02 22.00
C LYS A 150 8.21 12.83 21.80
N ASP A 151 9.30 12.48 22.48
CA ASP A 151 10.62 13.12 22.36
C ASP A 151 11.08 13.19 20.90
N ARG A 152 10.90 12.10 20.13
CA ARG A 152 11.26 12.04 18.71
C ARG A 152 10.42 12.98 17.83
N ILE A 153 9.19 13.28 18.21
CA ILE A 153 8.28 14.18 17.48
C ILE A 153 8.42 15.64 17.96
N ASN A 154 8.82 15.86 19.22
CA ASN A 154 9.02 17.19 19.81
C ASN A 154 10.25 17.95 19.30
N TYR A 155 11.10 17.33 18.46
CA TYR A 155 12.29 17.94 17.87
C TYR A 155 12.41 17.70 16.35
N GLU A 156 11.32 17.81 15.60
CA GLU A 156 11.35 17.72 14.14
C GLU A 156 12.09 18.93 13.52
N VAL A 157 13.21 18.68 12.84
CA VAL A 157 14.13 19.74 12.39
C VAL A 157 13.65 20.38 11.08
N LYS A 158 12.91 21.48 11.19
CA LYS A 158 12.66 22.39 10.05
C LYS A 158 13.98 22.99 9.57
N THR A 159 14.47 22.50 8.44
CA THR A 159 15.57 23.14 7.70
C THR A 159 14.97 24.12 6.69
N SER A 160 15.00 25.41 7.02
CA SER A 160 14.62 26.46 6.08
C SER A 160 15.85 26.93 5.29
N VAL A 161 15.66 27.19 4.00
CA VAL A 161 16.73 27.64 3.10
C VAL A 161 16.25 28.93 2.44
N SER A 162 16.79 30.06 2.90
CA SER A 162 16.51 31.37 2.31
C SER A 162 17.66 31.81 1.41
N VAL A 163 17.33 32.54 0.35
CA VAL A 163 18.31 33.04 -0.63
C VAL A 163 18.11 34.54 -0.76
N GLY A 164 19.08 35.31 -0.27
CA GLY A 164 19.01 36.77 -0.22
C GLY A 164 20.17 37.44 -0.95
N THR A 165 19.90 38.64 -1.48
CA THR A 165 20.95 39.60 -1.84
C THR A 165 21.23 40.47 -0.61
N PRO A 166 22.50 40.61 -0.16
CA PRO A 166 22.79 41.45 1.00
C PRO A 166 22.54 42.92 0.70
N VAL A 167 21.74 43.59 1.52
CA VAL A 167 21.60 45.06 1.51
C VAL A 167 22.75 45.65 2.32
N SER A 168 23.53 46.54 1.71
CA SER A 168 24.80 47.01 2.27
C SER A 168 24.67 48.34 3.02
N GLU A 169 24.27 48.30 4.29
CA GLU A 169 24.47 49.41 5.23
C GLU A 169 24.90 48.87 6.61
N GLY A 170 25.77 49.61 7.30
CA GLY A 170 25.95 49.51 8.76
C GLY A 170 26.66 48.28 9.32
N PHE A 171 27.97 48.14 9.08
CA PHE A 171 28.84 47.69 10.16
C PHE A 171 29.32 48.93 10.91
N ASP A 172 29.04 49.02 12.21
CA ASP A 172 29.73 49.92 13.12
C ASP A 172 29.89 49.24 14.48
N GLU A 173 30.96 49.56 15.21
CA GLU A 173 31.41 48.75 16.35
C GLU A 173 30.82 49.15 17.71
N SER A 174 30.95 48.20 18.65
CA SER A 174 30.96 48.33 20.12
C SER A 174 29.76 47.69 20.86
N GLY A 175 29.97 47.38 22.14
CA GLY A 175 29.10 46.47 22.90
C GLY A 175 28.71 46.99 24.29
N ASP A 176 28.39 46.02 25.16
CA ASP A 176 27.91 46.15 26.54
C ASP A 176 26.44 46.60 26.77
N ARG A 177 25.65 45.66 27.32
CA ARG A 177 24.76 45.81 28.50
C ARG A 177 23.60 46.82 28.53
N LEU A 178 22.41 46.26 28.76
CA LEU A 178 21.31 46.75 29.62
C LEU A 178 20.53 48.02 29.18
N ASP A 179 19.27 47.80 28.76
CA ASP A 179 18.02 48.26 29.41
C ASP A 179 17.94 49.67 30.07
N PRO A 180 16.79 50.39 30.03
CA PRO A 180 15.85 50.67 28.92
C PRO A 180 15.53 52.19 28.74
N ARG A 181 14.81 52.60 27.68
CA ARG A 181 13.60 53.49 27.70
C ARG A 181 13.19 54.17 26.36
N GLU A 182 11.86 54.24 26.19
CA GLU A 182 11.02 55.38 25.74
C GLU A 182 11.20 56.13 24.39
N GLN A 183 10.12 56.05 23.58
CA GLN A 183 9.28 57.15 23.06
C GLN A 183 9.57 57.93 21.75
N LEU A 184 8.50 57.97 20.92
CA LEU A 184 7.95 59.08 20.08
C LEU A 184 8.50 59.45 18.68
N ASN A 185 7.56 59.40 17.71
CA ASN A 185 7.26 60.32 16.60
C ASN A 185 8.30 60.71 15.51
N GLY A 186 7.83 60.81 14.26
CA GLY A 186 8.50 61.61 13.20
C GLY A 186 8.08 61.29 11.75
N THR A 187 7.10 62.01 11.19
CA THR A 187 6.57 61.82 9.82
C THR A 187 7.30 62.64 8.74
N HIS A 188 7.06 62.28 7.46
CA HIS A 188 7.34 63.04 6.21
C HIS A 188 8.80 63.17 5.73
N ALA A 189 9.12 63.49 4.45
CA ALA A 189 8.51 63.19 3.13
C ALA A 189 9.43 63.69 1.98
N GLN A 190 9.36 63.05 0.80
CA GLN A 190 9.69 63.53 -0.58
C GLN A 190 10.94 64.42 -0.85
N ALA A 191 11.80 64.01 -1.81
CA ALA A 191 11.98 64.73 -3.10
C ALA A 191 13.08 64.11 -4.04
N ASN A 192 12.91 64.31 -5.35
CA ASN A 192 13.75 63.83 -6.46
C ASN A 192 15.23 64.24 -6.45
N ARG A 193 16.07 63.46 -7.17
CA ARG A 193 16.98 63.99 -8.22
C ARG A 193 17.54 62.90 -9.15
N ASP A 194 17.64 63.22 -10.43
CA ASP A 194 18.19 62.36 -11.50
C ASP A 194 19.72 62.42 -11.60
N ARG A 195 20.35 61.36 -12.14
CA ARG A 195 21.47 61.41 -13.10
C ARG A 195 21.90 60.02 -13.61
N ASP A 196 22.36 59.98 -14.86
CA ASP A 196 22.94 58.81 -15.52
C ASP A 196 24.29 58.36 -14.92
N GLY A 197 24.60 57.07 -15.02
CA GLY A 197 25.89 56.50 -14.60
C GLY A 197 26.08 55.02 -14.97
N ASP A 198 26.87 54.77 -16.03
CA ASP A 198 27.32 53.48 -16.58
C ASP A 198 27.35 52.26 -15.61
N GLY A 199 26.44 51.30 -15.83
CA GLY A 199 26.18 50.15 -14.97
C GLY A 199 27.10 48.94 -15.17
N ARG A 200 28.38 49.04 -14.78
CA ARG A 200 29.33 47.92 -14.81
C ARG A 200 28.96 46.84 -13.76
N LYS A 201 28.34 45.74 -14.21
CA LYS A 201 27.77 44.67 -13.35
C LYS A 201 28.73 44.16 -12.26
N GLY A 202 28.41 44.48 -11.00
CA GLY A 202 28.98 43.81 -9.83
C GLY A 202 28.42 42.39 -9.64
N SER A 203 29.22 41.49 -9.07
CA SER A 203 28.82 40.10 -8.84
C SER A 203 27.90 39.98 -7.62
N ILE A 204 26.60 39.78 -7.84
CA ILE A 204 25.66 39.40 -6.78
C ILE A 204 25.95 37.94 -6.37
N VAL A 205 26.63 37.77 -5.23
CA VAL A 205 26.70 36.48 -4.54
C VAL A 205 25.44 36.36 -3.70
N SER A 206 24.49 35.53 -4.14
CA SER A 206 23.30 35.21 -3.35
C SER A 206 23.70 34.34 -2.16
N VAL A 207 23.63 34.87 -0.94
CA VAL A 207 23.95 34.08 0.25
C VAL A 207 22.76 33.15 0.53
N THR A 208 23.02 31.84 0.44
CA THR A 208 22.07 30.80 0.84
C THR A 208 22.17 30.60 2.35
N THR A 209 21.31 31.26 3.11
CA THR A 209 21.26 31.10 4.56
C THR A 209 20.41 29.88 4.89
N VAL A 210 21.06 28.82 5.38
CA VAL A 210 20.40 27.63 5.91
C VAL A 210 20.09 27.87 7.38
N THR A 211 18.84 28.24 7.68
CA THR A 211 18.37 28.45 9.05
C THR A 211 17.63 27.20 9.52
N GLN A 212 18.29 26.40 10.36
CA GLN A 212 17.64 25.30 11.08
C GLN A 212 16.89 25.86 12.28
N SER A 213 15.56 25.74 12.26
CA SER A 213 14.69 26.15 13.36
C SER A 213 14.16 24.92 14.10
N PHE A 214 14.51 24.80 15.37
CA PHE A 214 13.91 23.82 16.27
C PHE A 214 12.58 24.39 16.78
N GLU A 215 11.46 23.96 16.18
CA GLU A 215 10.14 24.22 16.72
C GLU A 215 9.73 23.06 17.65
N PRO A 216 9.32 23.32 18.90
CA PRO A 216 8.67 22.31 19.73
C PRO A 216 7.40 21.80 19.06
N ALA A 217 7.07 20.51 19.20
CA ALA A 217 5.84 19.94 18.64
C ALA A 217 4.54 20.63 19.09
N ASP A 218 4.60 21.30 20.25
CA ASP A 218 3.50 22.03 20.89
C ASP A 218 3.32 23.46 20.32
N SER A 219 4.11 23.84 19.32
CA SER A 219 3.87 25.02 18.47
C SER A 219 2.59 24.80 17.62
N PRO A 220 1.67 25.78 17.49
CA PRO A 220 0.42 25.60 16.75
C PRO A 220 0.67 25.20 15.29
N ARG A 221 0.26 23.98 14.94
CA ARG A 221 0.75 23.26 13.77
C ARG A 221 0.04 23.65 12.48
N LEU A 222 0.67 24.53 11.69
CA LEU A 222 0.42 24.60 10.23
C LEU A 222 1.13 23.42 9.52
N SER A 223 0.48 22.25 9.52
CA SER A 223 0.95 21.05 8.82
C SER A 223 0.72 21.15 7.31
N LYS A 224 1.79 21.16 6.50
CA LYS A 224 1.70 21.25 5.03
C LYS A 224 1.26 19.93 4.36
N SER A 225 0.02 19.51 4.58
CA SER A 225 -0.71 18.54 3.74
C SER A 225 -2.15 18.46 4.23
N MET A 226 -3.01 19.38 3.78
CA MET A 226 -4.39 19.51 4.26
C MET A 226 -5.32 19.72 3.07
N ALA A 227 -6.38 18.93 3.00
CA ALA A 227 -7.47 19.17 2.07
C ALA A 227 -8.37 20.29 2.61
N GLU A 228 -9.16 20.95 1.74
CA GLU A 228 -10.11 21.97 2.17
C GLU A 228 -11.16 21.37 3.11
N GLY A 229 -10.98 21.60 4.41
CA GLY A 229 -11.80 21.04 5.50
C GLY A 229 -11.00 20.46 6.67
N ASP A 230 -9.71 20.15 6.49
CA ASP A 230 -8.88 19.55 7.56
C ASP A 230 -8.50 20.54 8.69
N ASP A 231 -8.66 21.86 8.49
CA ASP A 231 -8.38 22.89 9.51
C ASP A 231 -9.50 23.07 10.55
N VAL A 232 -10.63 22.35 10.41
CA VAL A 232 -11.77 22.52 11.33
C VAL A 232 -11.48 21.86 12.67
N LEU A 233 -11.13 22.69 13.66
CA LEU A 233 -11.09 22.34 15.08
C LEU A 233 -12.46 22.58 15.74
N TYR A 234 -12.86 21.71 16.66
CA TYR A 234 -14.13 21.82 17.37
C TYR A 234 -14.25 23.14 18.16
N PRO A 235 -15.29 23.96 17.95
CA PRO A 235 -15.37 25.30 18.56
C PRO A 235 -15.36 25.28 20.09
N GLY A 236 -14.46 26.06 20.70
CA GLY A 236 -14.39 26.28 22.15
C GLY A 236 -13.36 25.45 22.92
N ILE A 237 -12.57 24.61 22.23
CA ILE A 237 -11.43 23.89 22.81
C ILE A 237 -10.23 23.93 21.85
N GLU A 238 -9.01 23.80 22.39
CA GLU A 238 -7.78 23.67 21.60
C GLU A 238 -7.62 22.25 20.99
N GLU A 239 -6.51 21.98 20.29
CA GLU A 239 -6.20 20.64 19.79
C GLU A 239 -5.81 19.67 20.93
N ALA A 240 -6.16 18.39 20.80
CA ALA A 240 -5.85 17.38 21.81
C ALA A 240 -4.32 17.26 22.03
N PRO A 241 -3.84 17.25 23.29
CA PRO A 241 -2.42 17.11 23.60
C PRO A 241 -1.75 15.91 22.90
N MET A 242 -0.53 16.11 22.41
CA MET A 242 0.27 15.06 21.76
C MET A 242 0.70 13.92 22.71
N ASP A 243 0.48 14.07 24.01
CA ASP A 243 0.57 12.99 24.99
C ASP A 243 -0.32 11.79 24.63
N ARG A 244 -0.03 10.65 25.26
CA ARG A 244 -0.70 9.38 25.00
C ARG A 244 -1.06 8.73 26.32
N GLY A 245 -2.33 8.40 26.50
CA GLY A 245 -2.88 7.90 27.76
C GLY A 245 -3.05 6.38 27.78
N LEU A 246 -2.81 5.78 28.94
CA LEU A 246 -3.17 4.38 29.22
C LEU A 246 -4.33 4.31 30.21
N LEU A 247 -5.33 3.48 29.89
CA LEU A 247 -6.32 3.00 30.84
C LEU A 247 -5.95 1.58 31.30
N LEU A 248 -5.88 1.36 32.61
CA LEU A 248 -5.70 -0.01 33.12
C LEU A 248 -7.05 -0.72 33.20
N LEU A 249 -7.13 -1.93 32.64
CA LEU A 249 -8.26 -2.84 32.83
C LEU A 249 -8.20 -3.37 34.26
N ALA A 250 -8.88 -2.67 35.17
CA ALA A 250 -8.95 -3.03 36.59
C ALA A 250 -10.16 -3.92 36.89
N GLN A 251 -11.28 -3.74 36.16
CA GLN A 251 -12.49 -4.56 36.28
C GLN A 251 -13.22 -4.63 34.93
N MET A 252 -13.99 -5.70 34.69
CA MET A 252 -14.81 -5.88 33.47
C MET A 252 -16.26 -6.25 33.81
N SER A 253 -17.19 -5.92 32.92
CA SER A 253 -18.63 -6.27 32.99
C SER A 253 -18.95 -7.70 32.54
N SER A 254 -17.95 -8.56 32.35
CA SER A 254 -18.13 -9.97 31.96
C SER A 254 -18.41 -10.86 33.17
N LYS A 255 -19.47 -11.68 33.09
CA LYS A 255 -19.84 -12.68 34.10
C LYS A 255 -18.66 -13.63 34.37
N GLY A 256 -18.22 -13.71 35.62
CA GLY A 256 -17.11 -14.59 36.02
C GLY A 256 -15.72 -14.03 35.69
N CYS A 257 -15.58 -12.72 35.53
CA CYS A 257 -14.27 -12.07 35.36
C CYS A 257 -13.29 -12.45 36.50
N LEU A 258 -12.04 -12.74 36.13
CA LEU A 258 -10.97 -13.13 37.06
C LEU A 258 -10.23 -11.94 37.70
N MET A 259 -10.62 -10.71 37.36
CA MET A 259 -10.08 -9.48 37.97
C MET A 259 -10.57 -9.37 39.42
N THR A 260 -9.81 -9.96 40.34
CA THR A 260 -10.09 -9.96 41.78
C THR A 260 -9.92 -8.57 42.40
N LYS A 261 -10.26 -8.43 43.69
CA LYS A 261 -9.94 -7.22 44.46
C LYS A 261 -8.44 -6.95 44.49
N ASP A 262 -7.63 -7.99 44.64
CA ASP A 262 -6.17 -7.88 44.73
C ASP A 262 -5.57 -7.45 43.38
N TYR A 263 -6.09 -7.99 42.27
CA TYR A 263 -5.75 -7.53 40.93
C TYR A 263 -6.22 -6.07 40.68
N THR A 264 -7.42 -5.71 41.14
CA THR A 264 -7.93 -4.32 41.08
C THR A 264 -6.99 -3.37 41.83
N GLN A 265 -6.55 -3.77 43.02
CA GLN A 265 -5.62 -3.02 43.87
C GLN A 265 -4.24 -2.88 43.21
N ALA A 266 -3.71 -3.95 42.60
CA ALA A 266 -2.47 -3.90 41.83
C ALA A 266 -2.56 -2.95 40.62
N CYS A 267 -3.73 -2.83 39.99
CA CYS A 267 -3.98 -1.81 38.95
C CYS A 267 -3.94 -0.39 39.53
N VAL A 268 -4.56 -0.15 40.69
CA VAL A 268 -4.55 1.16 41.36
C VAL A 268 -3.12 1.56 41.76
N GLU A 269 -2.33 0.62 42.28
CA GLU A 269 -0.90 0.84 42.57
C GLU A 269 -0.10 1.15 41.31
N ALA A 270 -0.24 0.35 40.24
CA ALA A 270 0.43 0.59 38.97
C ALA A 270 0.05 1.95 38.34
N ALA A 271 -1.20 2.41 38.52
CA ALA A 271 -1.64 3.73 38.10
C ALA A 271 -0.98 4.85 38.92
N ARG A 272 -0.95 4.72 40.26
CA ARG A 272 -0.30 5.69 41.16
C ARG A 272 1.22 5.77 40.94
N GLU A 273 1.86 4.67 40.56
CA GLU A 273 3.29 4.63 40.19
C GLU A 273 3.58 5.30 38.82
N ASN A 274 2.57 5.47 37.96
CA ASN A 274 2.75 5.93 36.57
C ASN A 274 1.78 7.08 36.19
N LYS A 275 1.46 8.00 37.12
CA LYS A 275 0.47 9.11 36.95
C LYS A 275 0.70 10.04 35.76
N SER A 276 1.89 10.02 35.14
CA SER A 276 2.23 10.78 33.93
C SER A 276 1.82 10.09 32.62
N PHE A 277 1.41 8.82 32.66
CA PHE A 277 1.02 8.03 31.48
C PHE A 277 -0.30 7.26 31.71
N VAL A 278 -0.54 6.75 32.92
CA VAL A 278 -1.82 6.13 33.28
C VAL A 278 -2.82 7.23 33.60
N MET A 279 -3.80 7.39 32.72
CA MET A 279 -4.84 8.42 32.83
C MET A 279 -6.02 7.96 33.71
N GLY A 280 -6.17 6.64 33.88
CA GLY A 280 -7.16 6.03 34.77
C GLY A 280 -7.49 4.59 34.43
N PHE A 281 -8.77 4.22 34.51
CA PHE A 281 -9.22 2.83 34.54
C PHE A 281 -10.37 2.52 33.60
N VAL A 282 -10.34 1.30 33.06
CA VAL A 282 -11.56 0.57 32.71
C VAL A 282 -12.00 -0.21 33.94
N SER A 283 -13.18 0.11 34.48
CA SER A 283 -13.69 -0.45 35.73
C SER A 283 -15.22 -0.63 35.70
N GLN A 284 -15.80 -1.06 36.82
CA GLN A 284 -17.26 -1.09 37.06
C GLN A 284 -17.69 -0.15 38.21
N GLN A 285 -16.73 0.54 38.85
CA GLN A 285 -16.94 1.53 39.89
C GLN A 285 -15.75 2.51 39.97
N ALA A 286 -15.91 3.62 40.67
CA ALA A 286 -14.81 4.52 41.03
C ALA A 286 -13.76 3.82 41.90
N LEU A 287 -12.47 4.07 41.60
CA LEU A 287 -11.31 3.52 42.29
C LEU A 287 -10.41 4.60 42.93
N ASN A 288 -10.78 5.89 42.83
CA ASN A 288 -10.13 6.98 43.57
C ASN A 288 -10.42 6.82 45.08
N THR A 289 -9.37 6.63 45.90
CA THR A 289 -9.46 6.52 47.36
C THR A 289 -8.64 7.56 48.10
N GLU A 290 -7.44 7.88 47.61
CA GLU A 290 -6.54 8.85 48.23
C GLU A 290 -6.81 10.26 47.69
N PRO A 291 -6.58 11.33 48.47
CA PRO A 291 -6.94 12.70 48.08
C PRO A 291 -6.30 13.21 46.78
N ASP A 292 -5.20 12.59 46.32
CA ASP A 292 -4.48 12.90 45.09
C ASP A 292 -4.81 11.94 43.92
N ASP A 293 -5.85 11.11 44.06
CA ASP A 293 -6.39 10.30 42.97
C ASP A 293 -7.33 11.12 42.09
N HIS A 294 -6.84 11.52 40.92
CA HIS A 294 -7.58 12.31 39.93
C HIS A 294 -7.78 11.54 38.62
N PHE A 295 -7.82 10.21 38.71
CA PHE A 295 -8.00 9.30 37.57
C PHE A 295 -9.42 9.36 36.99
N ILE A 296 -9.51 9.05 35.68
CA ILE A 296 -10.79 8.89 34.96
C ILE A 296 -11.26 7.43 34.95
N HIS A 297 -12.58 7.22 34.99
CA HIS A 297 -13.22 5.91 34.97
C HIS A 297 -14.09 5.77 33.74
N MET A 298 -13.79 4.79 32.87
CA MET A 298 -14.60 4.47 31.70
C MET A 298 -15.23 3.07 31.87
N THR A 299 -16.56 3.00 31.93
CA THR A 299 -17.26 1.75 32.26
C THR A 299 -17.98 1.12 31.05
N PRO A 300 -17.53 -0.05 30.56
CA PRO A 300 -18.22 -0.85 29.54
C PRO A 300 -19.30 -1.73 30.14
N GLY A 301 -20.23 -2.18 29.30
CA GLY A 301 -21.45 -2.85 29.74
C GLY A 301 -22.56 -1.86 30.09
N CYS A 302 -22.63 -0.74 29.36
CA CYS A 302 -23.72 0.23 29.46
C CYS A 302 -24.75 0.01 28.33
N LYS A 303 -26.05 0.07 28.66
CA LYS A 303 -27.18 -0.01 27.70
C LYS A 303 -28.41 0.70 28.28
N LEU A 304 -29.22 1.34 27.43
CA LEU A 304 -30.54 1.85 27.81
C LEU A 304 -31.61 0.73 27.78
N PRO A 305 -32.69 0.83 28.59
CA PRO A 305 -33.84 -0.06 28.44
C PRO A 305 -34.51 0.09 27.07
N PRO A 306 -35.25 -0.93 26.58
CA PRO A 306 -36.11 -0.79 25.41
C PRO A 306 -37.12 0.37 25.59
N PRO A 307 -37.46 1.13 24.52
CA PRO A 307 -38.40 2.23 24.62
C PRO A 307 -39.76 1.79 25.18
N GLY A 308 -40.15 2.36 26.32
CA GLY A 308 -41.41 2.02 27.01
C GLY A 308 -41.30 0.94 28.10
N GLU A 309 -40.13 0.33 28.32
CA GLU A 309 -39.89 -0.57 29.47
C GLU A 309 -39.22 0.12 30.66
N GLU A 310 -38.91 1.41 30.51
CA GLU A 310 -38.12 2.25 31.42
C GLU A 310 -38.69 2.32 32.86
N GLU A 311 -40.01 2.18 33.04
CA GLU A 311 -40.68 2.18 34.35
C GLU A 311 -40.75 0.80 35.03
N ASN A 312 -40.59 -0.31 34.30
CA ASN A 312 -40.94 -1.65 34.78
C ASN A 312 -39.84 -2.32 35.64
N GLY A 313 -38.65 -1.73 35.73
CA GLY A 313 -37.54 -2.27 36.52
C GLY A 313 -37.00 -3.63 36.04
N ALA A 314 -37.33 -4.04 34.81
CA ALA A 314 -36.78 -5.24 34.20
C ALA A 314 -35.25 -5.12 34.06
N GLY A 315 -34.52 -6.17 34.46
CA GLY A 315 -33.06 -6.18 34.35
C GLY A 315 -32.61 -6.19 32.89
N LEU A 316 -31.59 -5.41 32.56
CA LEU A 316 -31.02 -5.39 31.21
C LEU A 316 -30.41 -6.75 30.88
N GLU A 317 -31.03 -7.46 29.93
CA GLU A 317 -30.56 -8.79 29.52
C GLU A 317 -29.15 -8.74 28.93
N GLY A 318 -28.29 -9.65 29.41
CA GLY A 318 -26.96 -9.91 28.88
C GLY A 318 -27.00 -10.61 27.52
N ASP A 319 -25.86 -10.67 26.84
CA ASP A 319 -25.77 -11.17 25.46
C ASP A 319 -25.68 -12.70 25.31
N GLY A 320 -25.90 -13.46 26.39
CA GLY A 320 -25.72 -14.92 26.43
C GLY A 320 -24.26 -15.41 26.41
N LEU A 321 -23.31 -14.58 25.95
CA LEU A 321 -21.87 -14.89 25.87
C LEU A 321 -21.08 -14.37 27.07
N GLY A 322 -21.72 -13.63 27.97
CA GLY A 322 -21.19 -13.26 29.28
C GLY A 322 -21.23 -11.77 29.58
N GLN A 323 -21.56 -10.92 28.60
CA GLN A 323 -21.73 -9.48 28.83
C GLN A 323 -22.89 -9.23 29.81
N GLN A 324 -22.62 -8.50 30.88
CA GLN A 324 -23.66 -7.93 31.75
C GLN A 324 -23.89 -6.47 31.38
N TYR A 325 -25.12 -5.98 31.52
CA TYR A 325 -25.47 -4.59 31.23
C TYR A 325 -26.02 -3.86 32.45
N ASN A 326 -25.68 -2.59 32.56
CA ASN A 326 -26.18 -1.64 33.56
C ASN A 326 -26.66 -0.35 32.87
N THR A 327 -27.59 0.36 33.50
CA THR A 327 -28.08 1.66 32.99
C THR A 327 -27.05 2.77 33.22
N PRO A 328 -27.00 3.82 32.38
CA PRO A 328 -26.14 4.99 32.61
C PRO A 328 -26.33 5.59 34.01
N ALA A 329 -27.59 5.72 34.45
CA ALA A 329 -27.92 6.26 35.76
C ALA A 329 -27.34 5.46 36.93
N LYS A 330 -27.28 4.12 36.84
CA LYS A 330 -26.60 3.29 37.85
C LYS A 330 -25.09 3.49 37.80
N LEU A 331 -24.51 3.44 36.60
CA LEU A 331 -23.06 3.50 36.43
C LEU A 331 -22.47 4.86 36.87
N ILE A 332 -23.15 5.96 36.55
CA ILE A 332 -22.72 7.32 36.92
C ILE A 332 -23.07 7.58 38.39
N ASN A 333 -24.35 7.57 38.77
CA ASN A 333 -24.78 8.10 40.07
C ASN A 333 -24.50 7.18 41.26
N ILE A 334 -24.40 5.85 41.04
CA ILE A 334 -24.21 4.86 42.11
C ILE A 334 -22.78 4.31 42.09
N CYS A 335 -22.31 3.87 40.92
CA CYS A 335 -20.97 3.31 40.77
C CYS A 335 -19.87 4.37 40.63
N GLY A 336 -20.19 5.62 40.26
CA GLY A 336 -19.22 6.70 40.16
C GLY A 336 -18.35 6.66 38.91
N THR A 337 -18.86 6.13 37.78
CA THR A 337 -18.15 6.21 36.50
C THR A 337 -18.18 7.62 35.94
N ASP A 338 -17.11 8.00 35.24
CA ASP A 338 -17.01 9.30 34.60
C ASP A 338 -17.59 9.24 33.20
N ILE A 339 -17.23 8.20 32.44
CA ILE A 339 -17.65 7.95 31.06
C ILE A 339 -18.28 6.57 30.95
N VAL A 340 -19.37 6.46 30.19
CA VAL A 340 -19.99 5.18 29.83
C VAL A 340 -19.55 4.74 28.44
N ILE A 341 -19.11 3.48 28.30
CA ILE A 341 -18.77 2.87 27.01
C ILE A 341 -19.97 2.05 26.51
N VAL A 342 -20.55 2.48 25.38
CA VAL A 342 -21.74 1.86 24.76
C VAL A 342 -21.39 1.42 23.34
N GLY A 343 -21.57 0.13 23.04
CA GLY A 343 -21.40 -0.44 21.69
C GLY A 343 -22.74 -0.81 21.07
N ARG A 344 -23.04 -2.12 21.08
CA ARG A 344 -24.29 -2.72 20.59
C ARG A 344 -25.59 -1.99 20.99
N GLY A 345 -25.63 -1.28 22.11
CA GLY A 345 -26.76 -0.42 22.49
C GLY A 345 -27.07 0.70 21.49
N ILE A 346 -26.04 1.30 20.88
CA ILE A 346 -26.15 2.33 19.83
C ILE A 346 -26.05 1.69 18.44
N LEU A 347 -25.09 0.77 18.23
CA LEU A 347 -24.85 0.15 16.92
C LEU A 347 -26.04 -0.66 16.38
N SER A 348 -26.89 -1.21 17.26
CA SER A 348 -28.06 -2.01 16.86
C SER A 348 -29.34 -1.18 16.73
N ALA A 349 -29.27 0.15 16.89
CA ALA A 349 -30.40 1.04 16.71
C ALA A 349 -30.63 1.36 15.22
N GLY A 350 -31.89 1.58 14.82
CA GLY A 350 -32.22 2.00 13.45
C GLY A 350 -31.72 3.41 13.10
N ASP A 351 -31.34 4.21 14.11
CA ASP A 351 -30.74 5.54 13.98
C ASP A 351 -29.69 5.72 15.11
N PRO A 352 -28.42 5.35 14.89
CA PRO A 352 -27.39 5.40 15.91
C PRO A 352 -27.10 6.81 16.49
N PRO A 353 -27.09 7.90 15.70
CA PRO A 353 -27.09 9.27 16.25
C PRO A 353 -28.23 9.53 17.25
N SER A 354 -29.49 9.26 16.88
CA SER A 354 -30.63 9.49 17.79
C SER A 354 -30.58 8.63 19.06
N GLU A 355 -30.04 7.41 19.00
CA GLU A 355 -29.86 6.56 20.19
C GLU A 355 -28.67 7.01 21.05
N ALA A 356 -27.62 7.59 20.46
CA ALA A 356 -26.52 8.22 21.20
C ALA A 356 -26.96 9.50 21.94
N GLU A 357 -27.95 10.23 21.39
CA GLU A 357 -28.54 11.43 22.00
C GLU A 357 -29.74 11.14 22.92
N ARG A 358 -30.20 9.88 23.01
CA ARG A 358 -31.46 9.50 23.66
C ARG A 358 -31.46 9.79 25.17
N CYS A 359 -32.07 10.92 25.54
CA CYS A 359 -32.44 11.20 26.93
C CYS A 359 -33.63 10.34 27.41
N ASP A 360 -33.80 10.26 28.73
CA ASP A 360 -34.85 9.52 29.49
C ASP A 360 -36.30 9.99 29.30
N ARG A 361 -36.59 10.75 28.22
CA ARG A 361 -37.93 11.18 27.75
C ARG A 361 -38.86 11.91 28.72
N GLN A 362 -38.44 12.23 29.95
CA GLN A 362 -39.17 13.16 30.83
C GLN A 362 -39.10 14.60 30.29
N ARG A 363 -39.98 15.51 30.75
CA ARG A 363 -39.89 16.96 30.42
C ARG A 363 -39.92 17.83 31.70
N PRO A 364 -38.86 18.60 31.98
CA PRO A 364 -37.50 18.46 31.44
C PRO A 364 -36.94 17.05 31.70
N CYS A 365 -36.06 16.55 30.85
CA CYS A 365 -35.51 15.20 31.02
C CYS A 365 -34.52 15.16 32.19
N THR A 366 -34.33 14.01 32.83
CA THR A 366 -33.45 13.86 34.02
C THR A 366 -32.04 14.34 33.73
N ASN A 367 -31.53 14.10 32.52
CA ASN A 367 -30.26 14.64 32.05
C ASN A 367 -30.27 16.17 31.88
N CYS A 368 -31.35 16.77 31.36
CA CYS A 368 -31.52 18.24 31.30
C CYS A 368 -31.68 18.89 32.69
N ILE A 369 -32.30 18.17 33.64
CA ILE A 369 -32.42 18.58 35.05
C ILE A 369 -31.04 18.58 35.70
N SER A 370 -30.28 17.48 35.59
CA SER A 370 -28.95 17.37 36.20
C SER A 370 -27.91 18.33 35.60
N ARG A 371 -28.10 18.75 34.35
CA ARG A 371 -27.27 19.74 33.64
C ARG A 371 -27.74 21.19 33.81
N ASN A 372 -28.82 21.42 34.57
CA ASN A 372 -29.43 22.73 34.79
C ASN A 372 -29.78 23.48 33.48
N ARG A 373 -30.30 22.74 32.49
CA ARG A 373 -30.69 23.19 31.13
C ARG A 373 -32.10 22.68 30.82
N GLN A 374 -33.03 22.99 31.71
CA GLN A 374 -34.42 22.56 31.66
C GLN A 374 -35.23 23.31 30.58
N ASP A 375 -34.84 24.55 30.33
CA ASP A 375 -35.39 25.52 29.37
C ASP A 375 -35.35 25.03 27.90
N THR A 376 -34.31 24.28 27.55
CA THR A 376 -33.99 23.84 26.19
C THR A 376 -34.54 22.43 25.88
N CYS A 377 -35.19 21.77 26.84
CA CYS A 377 -35.69 20.40 26.71
C CYS A 377 -36.97 20.32 25.86
N THR A 378 -36.85 19.97 24.57
CA THR A 378 -37.97 19.86 23.61
C THR A 378 -38.07 18.46 22.98
N TYR A 379 -39.29 18.05 22.60
CA TYR A 379 -39.55 16.82 21.85
C TYR A 379 -40.51 17.10 20.70
N SER A 380 -40.17 16.63 19.51
CA SER A 380 -41.00 16.73 18.30
C SER A 380 -41.97 15.54 18.23
N PRO A 381 -43.29 15.76 18.06
CA PRO A 381 -44.26 14.67 18.03
C PRO A 381 -44.39 14.03 16.65
N SER A 382 -44.24 12.71 16.56
CA SER A 382 -44.74 11.93 15.42
C SER A 382 -45.32 10.58 15.87
N SER A 383 -46.34 10.15 15.14
CA SER A 383 -47.20 8.97 15.34
C SER A 383 -46.44 7.62 15.39
N SER A 384 -46.93 6.52 15.97
CA SER A 384 -47.86 6.17 17.08
C SER A 384 -48.42 4.76 16.83
N LYS A 385 -48.36 3.86 17.84
CA LYS A 385 -49.35 2.78 18.18
C LYS A 385 -48.75 1.69 19.09
N SER A 386 -49.43 1.45 20.22
CA SER A 386 -49.32 0.27 21.10
C SER A 386 -50.59 -0.61 20.88
N PRO A 387 -50.99 -1.61 21.71
CA PRO A 387 -50.34 -2.25 22.88
C PRO A 387 -50.47 -3.81 22.97
N ALA A 388 -49.83 -4.45 23.96
CA ALA A 388 -50.34 -5.59 24.78
C ALA A 388 -49.30 -6.04 25.84
N SER A 389 -49.71 -6.66 26.96
CA SER A 389 -48.82 -7.07 28.08
C SER A 389 -49.35 -8.30 28.90
N PRO A 390 -48.88 -8.66 30.13
CA PRO A 390 -48.17 -9.92 30.47
C PRO A 390 -48.95 -10.86 31.44
N PRO A 391 -48.36 -11.89 32.14
CA PRO A 391 -47.70 -11.66 33.46
C PRO A 391 -46.70 -12.71 34.07
N ALA A 392 -45.54 -12.23 34.58
CA ALA A 392 -44.84 -12.46 35.89
C ALA A 392 -44.78 -13.82 36.70
N LYS A 393 -43.62 -14.11 37.37
CA LYS A 393 -43.41 -14.14 38.89
C LYS A 393 -42.11 -14.81 39.46
N ARG A 394 -41.47 -14.15 40.48
CA ARG A 394 -40.80 -14.65 41.74
C ARG A 394 -39.55 -15.60 41.72
N SER A 395 -38.65 -15.71 42.74
CA SER A 395 -38.24 -14.87 43.92
C SER A 395 -37.09 -15.45 44.84
N MET A 396 -36.17 -14.58 45.35
CA MET A 396 -35.48 -14.53 46.69
C MET A 396 -34.30 -15.45 47.20
N SER A 397 -33.34 -14.79 47.91
CA SER A 397 -32.59 -15.15 49.17
C SER A 397 -31.09 -15.60 49.17
N GLU A 398 -30.38 -15.45 50.32
CA GLU A 398 -28.90 -15.33 50.49
C GLU A 398 -28.22 -16.15 51.64
N ASN A 399 -26.88 -16.40 51.58
CA ASN A 399 -25.81 -16.43 52.65
C ASN A 399 -24.44 -16.98 52.11
N GLY A 400 -23.24 -16.95 52.74
CA GLY A 400 -22.71 -16.28 53.97
C GLY A 400 -21.40 -16.91 54.56
N GLY A 401 -20.33 -16.11 54.84
CA GLY A 401 -19.06 -16.46 55.58
C GLY A 401 -17.87 -16.98 54.71
N ASN A 402 -16.55 -16.69 54.85
CA ASN A 402 -15.55 -16.19 55.87
C ASN A 402 -14.68 -17.32 56.53
N THR A 403 -13.37 -17.24 56.87
CA THR A 403 -12.13 -16.40 56.65
C THR A 403 -10.88 -17.26 57.12
N ASP A 404 -9.57 -16.91 57.29
CA ASP A 404 -8.69 -15.70 57.25
C ASP A 404 -7.15 -16.04 57.19
N ALA A 405 -6.27 -15.01 56.97
CA ALA A 405 -4.86 -14.76 57.41
C ALA A 405 -3.65 -15.77 57.29
N ALA A 406 -2.33 -15.40 57.35
CA ALA A 406 -1.53 -14.19 56.96
C ALA A 406 0.03 -14.34 57.22
N ALA A 407 0.86 -13.45 56.61
CA ALA A 407 2.25 -13.01 57.00
C ALA A 407 3.47 -13.98 56.87
N GLN A 408 4.76 -13.61 56.68
CA GLN A 408 5.59 -12.37 56.50
C GLN A 408 6.95 -12.79 55.78
N ARG A 409 8.09 -12.08 55.52
CA ARG A 409 8.74 -10.80 55.93
C ARG A 409 9.79 -10.26 54.88
N MET A 410 10.83 -9.50 55.29
CA MET A 410 11.92 -8.78 54.55
C MET A 410 13.25 -8.80 55.39
N PRO A 411 14.44 -8.15 55.11
CA PRO A 411 14.86 -7.15 54.07
C PRO A 411 16.35 -7.26 53.50
N ILE A 412 16.86 -6.18 52.84
CA ILE A 412 18.27 -5.67 52.70
C ILE A 412 18.96 -5.67 51.29
N MET A 413 19.75 -4.60 51.04
CA MET A 413 20.55 -4.15 49.86
C MET A 413 21.93 -3.60 50.38
N PRO A 414 23.04 -3.31 49.62
CA PRO A 414 23.08 -2.53 48.34
C PRO A 414 24.34 -2.66 47.38
N ALA A 415 24.38 -1.77 46.36
CA ALA A 415 25.55 -0.96 45.87
C ALA A 415 26.36 -1.28 44.56
N LYS A 416 26.06 -0.46 43.52
CA LYS A 416 26.93 0.37 42.63
C LYS A 416 27.80 -0.19 41.46
N VAL A 417 27.50 0.32 40.23
CA VAL A 417 28.32 1.09 39.21
C VAL A 417 29.72 0.51 38.80
N VAL A 418 30.19 0.44 37.52
CA VAL A 418 30.37 1.50 36.49
C VAL A 418 30.53 1.00 35.01
N ASN A 419 30.09 1.85 34.06
CA ASN A 419 30.73 2.26 32.78
C ASN A 419 30.46 1.60 31.40
N PHE A 420 30.73 2.43 30.38
CA PHE A 420 30.43 2.34 28.94
C PHE A 420 31.60 1.84 28.07
N GLY A 421 31.30 1.40 26.83
CA GLY A 421 32.25 1.39 25.72
C GLY A 421 31.71 0.79 24.41
N TYR A 422 31.66 1.58 23.33
CA TYR A 422 31.37 1.11 21.95
C TYR A 422 32.49 1.56 21.00
N SER A 423 33.04 0.64 20.21
CA SER A 423 33.59 0.92 18.87
C SER A 423 33.78 -0.39 18.09
N GLN A 424 34.10 -0.29 16.80
CA GLN A 424 33.98 -1.37 15.81
C GLN A 424 35.23 -2.27 15.74
N THR A 425 35.05 -3.58 15.54
CA THR A 425 35.76 -4.38 14.51
C THR A 425 35.24 -5.83 14.45
N GLY A 426 35.47 -6.49 13.30
CA GLY A 426 35.75 -7.93 13.14
C GLY A 426 34.92 -9.00 13.87
N ALA A 427 34.21 -9.82 13.08
CA ALA A 427 33.60 -11.12 13.47
C ALA A 427 32.46 -11.07 14.50
N SER A 428 31.23 -11.36 14.04
CA SER A 428 30.08 -11.59 14.92
C SER A 428 30.23 -12.89 15.74
N THR A 429 29.79 -12.86 17.00
CA THR A 429 29.74 -14.00 17.93
C THR A 429 29.09 -15.25 17.34
N LEU A 430 28.13 -15.09 16.42
CA LEU A 430 27.51 -16.18 15.66
C LEU A 430 28.54 -17.05 14.91
N GLY A 431 29.55 -16.43 14.30
CA GLY A 431 30.63 -17.13 13.58
C GLY A 431 31.69 -17.76 14.50
N PHE A 432 31.62 -17.51 15.81
CA PHE A 432 32.37 -18.21 16.85
C PHE A 432 31.57 -19.41 17.37
N LEU A 433 30.27 -19.24 17.60
CA LEU A 433 29.35 -20.32 18.01
C LEU A 433 29.29 -21.45 16.98
N GLN A 434 29.13 -21.14 15.69
CA GLN A 434 29.15 -22.15 14.61
C GLN A 434 30.49 -22.92 14.51
N ARG A 435 31.61 -22.32 14.96
CA ARG A 435 32.91 -23.02 15.05
C ARG A 435 32.98 -23.97 16.25
N ILE A 436 32.26 -23.69 17.33
CA ILE A 436 32.16 -24.60 18.48
C ILE A 436 31.27 -25.80 18.14
N GLU A 437 30.15 -25.58 17.44
CA GLU A 437 29.31 -26.68 16.93
C GLU A 437 30.08 -27.59 15.97
N SER A 438 30.74 -27.03 14.96
CA SER A 438 31.50 -27.83 13.98
C SER A 438 32.76 -28.49 14.56
N ALA A 439 33.42 -27.89 15.56
CA ALA A 439 34.55 -28.53 16.27
C ALA A 439 34.15 -29.72 17.16
N SER A 440 32.85 -29.92 17.44
CA SER A 440 32.35 -30.97 18.34
C SER A 440 31.97 -32.28 17.63
N SER A 441 32.24 -32.40 16.32
CA SER A 441 31.72 -33.49 15.47
C SER A 441 32.79 -34.51 15.03
N ASN A 442 33.46 -35.14 16.00
CA ASN A 442 34.41 -36.24 15.74
C ASN A 442 34.34 -37.33 16.83
N HIS A 443 33.42 -38.29 16.68
CA HIS A 443 33.59 -39.74 16.93
C HIS A 443 32.25 -40.50 16.75
N GLN A 444 32.32 -41.83 16.77
CA GLN A 444 31.34 -42.77 16.18
C GLN A 444 29.97 -42.86 16.89
N GLU A 445 29.05 -43.47 16.13
CA GLU A 445 27.68 -43.91 16.44
C GLU A 445 27.42 -44.35 17.89
N SER A 446 26.32 -43.87 18.50
CA SER A 446 25.14 -44.73 18.79
C SER A 446 24.10 -44.09 19.72
N SER A 447 22.82 -44.37 19.43
CA SER A 447 21.65 -44.19 20.32
C SER A 447 21.25 -42.76 20.74
N ALA A 448 19.97 -42.56 21.04
CA ALA A 448 19.37 -41.23 21.25
C ALA A 448 18.99 -40.97 22.72
N SER A 449 19.21 -39.74 23.21
CA SER A 449 18.18 -38.91 23.87
C SER A 449 18.70 -37.51 24.25
N PRO A 450 17.91 -36.43 24.10
CA PRO A 450 18.29 -35.07 24.52
C PRO A 450 17.71 -34.66 25.89
N MET A 451 18.45 -33.82 26.62
CA MET A 451 17.95 -32.93 27.68
C MET A 451 18.94 -31.77 27.86
N SER A 452 18.56 -30.56 28.29
CA SER A 452 17.85 -30.27 29.53
C SER A 452 16.58 -29.41 29.38
N ARG A 453 15.76 -29.39 30.45
CA ARG A 453 14.47 -28.69 30.56
C ARG A 453 14.54 -27.58 31.61
N LEU A 454 13.72 -26.54 31.44
CA LEU A 454 13.11 -25.77 32.53
C LEU A 454 11.60 -25.57 32.22
N PRO A 455 10.74 -25.29 33.22
CA PRO A 455 9.45 -25.98 33.31
C PRO A 455 8.24 -25.26 32.69
N GLY A 456 7.40 -26.04 32.01
CA GLY A 456 6.09 -25.60 31.50
C GLY A 456 5.28 -26.70 30.78
N GLN A 457 5.61 -27.98 30.96
CA GLN A 457 5.03 -29.08 30.16
C GLN A 457 3.71 -29.63 30.74
N GLN A 458 2.57 -29.24 30.15
CA GLN A 458 1.34 -30.06 30.14
C GLN A 458 0.51 -29.88 28.84
N ASN A 459 1.10 -30.13 27.64
CA ASN A 459 0.35 -30.64 26.45
C ASN A 459 1.17 -30.91 25.15
N GLU A 460 2.45 -31.27 25.20
CA GLU A 460 3.26 -31.49 23.98
C GLU A 460 2.73 -32.58 23.03
N GLY A 461 1.97 -33.55 23.53
CA GLY A 461 1.33 -34.58 22.68
C GLY A 461 0.19 -34.04 21.80
N GLY A 462 -0.41 -32.90 22.15
CA GLY A 462 -1.52 -32.31 21.41
C GLY A 462 -1.09 -31.62 20.12
N ASP A 463 -0.07 -30.75 20.19
CA ASP A 463 0.27 -29.85 19.08
C ASP A 463 0.96 -30.57 17.90
N HIS A 464 1.77 -31.59 18.19
CA HIS A 464 2.29 -32.47 17.14
C HIS A 464 1.19 -33.29 16.45
N PHE A 465 0.12 -33.67 17.17
CA PHE A 465 -1.02 -34.38 16.60
C PHE A 465 -1.87 -33.46 15.71
N THR A 466 -2.21 -32.25 16.18
CA THR A 466 -2.97 -31.26 15.39
C THR A 466 -2.20 -30.83 14.14
N MET A 467 -0.88 -30.59 14.26
CA MET A 467 -0.02 -30.30 13.11
C MET A 467 -0.03 -31.45 12.09
N ARG A 468 0.14 -32.69 12.55
CA ARG A 468 0.15 -33.87 11.66
C ARG A 468 -1.18 -34.04 10.92
N GLU A 469 -2.31 -33.98 11.61
CA GLU A 469 -3.61 -34.20 10.96
C GLU A 469 -4.04 -33.01 10.08
N ARG A 470 -3.66 -31.76 10.42
CA ARG A 470 -3.82 -30.60 9.52
C ARG A 470 -3.01 -30.76 8.24
N TYR A 471 -1.73 -31.13 8.34
CA TYR A 471 -0.86 -31.38 7.18
C TYR A 471 -1.43 -32.51 6.30
N LYS A 472 -1.86 -33.62 6.93
CA LYS A 472 -2.56 -34.73 6.25
C LYS A 472 -3.91 -34.32 5.65
N SER A 473 -4.58 -33.28 6.14
CA SER A 473 -5.81 -32.75 5.54
C SER A 473 -5.51 -31.99 4.25
N LEU A 474 -4.47 -31.12 4.27
CA LEU A 474 -4.06 -30.31 3.13
C LEU A 474 -3.55 -31.18 1.97
N ILE A 475 -2.64 -32.13 2.22
CA ILE A 475 -2.11 -33.00 1.14
C ILE A 475 -3.16 -33.93 0.51
N ARG A 476 -4.32 -34.15 1.15
CA ARG A 476 -5.45 -34.91 0.56
C ARG A 476 -6.24 -34.10 -0.49
N GLN A 477 -6.00 -32.80 -0.61
CA GLN A 477 -6.61 -31.96 -1.65
C GLN A 477 -5.81 -31.99 -2.97
N LEU A 478 -4.63 -32.61 -2.99
CA LEU A 478 -3.92 -32.91 -4.24
C LEU A 478 -4.78 -33.84 -5.11
N PRO A 479 -4.87 -33.59 -6.42
CA PRO A 479 -5.68 -34.42 -7.31
C PRO A 479 -5.03 -35.79 -7.56
N GLU A 480 -5.73 -36.66 -8.29
CA GLU A 480 -5.17 -37.94 -8.72
C GLU A 480 -3.86 -37.74 -9.53
N LYS A 481 -2.89 -38.66 -9.38
CA LYS A 481 -1.55 -38.51 -9.99
C LYS A 481 -1.61 -38.24 -11.50
N THR A 482 -2.53 -38.87 -12.22
CA THR A 482 -2.73 -38.66 -13.66
C THR A 482 -2.99 -37.21 -14.01
N PHE A 483 -3.68 -36.45 -13.15
CA PHE A 483 -3.86 -35.00 -13.31
C PHE A 483 -2.65 -34.20 -12.84
N ILE A 484 -1.97 -34.63 -11.77
CA ILE A 484 -0.73 -33.99 -11.27
C ILE A 484 0.33 -33.97 -12.37
N ASP A 485 0.72 -35.14 -12.88
CA ASP A 485 1.79 -35.29 -13.88
C ASP A 485 1.54 -34.36 -15.09
N ARG A 486 0.29 -34.30 -15.54
CA ARG A 486 -0.13 -33.52 -16.71
C ARG A 486 -0.26 -32.01 -16.48
N LEU A 487 -0.68 -31.58 -15.29
CA LEU A 487 -0.67 -30.16 -14.92
C LEU A 487 0.76 -29.65 -14.72
N VAL A 488 1.66 -30.48 -14.18
CA VAL A 488 3.09 -30.21 -14.11
C VAL A 488 3.68 -30.03 -15.52
N ASP A 489 3.34 -30.88 -16.48
CA ASP A 489 3.73 -30.71 -17.88
C ASP A 489 3.23 -29.38 -18.48
N VAL A 490 1.95 -29.02 -18.27
CA VAL A 490 1.38 -27.72 -18.69
C VAL A 490 2.16 -26.55 -18.08
N PHE A 491 2.48 -26.58 -16.80
CA PHE A 491 3.28 -25.53 -16.15
C PHE A 491 4.68 -25.40 -16.78
N PHE A 492 5.38 -26.52 -16.98
CA PHE A 492 6.75 -26.49 -17.51
C PHE A 492 6.83 -26.05 -18.99
N VAL A 493 5.79 -26.30 -19.78
CA VAL A 493 5.73 -25.90 -21.21
C VAL A 493 5.17 -24.49 -21.41
N GLU A 494 4.05 -24.11 -20.78
CA GLU A 494 3.40 -22.83 -21.07
C GLU A 494 3.97 -21.67 -20.21
N ILE A 495 4.51 -21.96 -19.01
CA ILE A 495 4.87 -20.93 -18.01
C ILE A 495 6.34 -20.92 -17.59
N ASN A 496 6.94 -22.05 -17.20
CA ASN A 496 8.20 -22.04 -16.44
C ASN A 496 9.36 -21.32 -17.15
N TRP A 497 9.45 -21.40 -18.49
CA TRP A 497 10.49 -20.74 -19.29
C TRP A 497 10.52 -19.21 -19.12
N GLN A 498 9.42 -18.57 -18.72
CA GLN A 498 9.30 -17.11 -18.62
C GLN A 498 10.24 -16.50 -17.55
N TYR A 499 10.45 -17.21 -16.44
CA TYR A 499 11.38 -16.82 -15.36
C TYR A 499 12.42 -17.90 -15.02
N TYR A 500 12.25 -19.12 -15.52
CA TYR A 500 13.08 -20.31 -15.28
C TYR A 500 13.33 -20.63 -13.80
N GLY A 501 12.32 -20.42 -12.96
CA GLY A 501 12.39 -20.65 -11.51
C GLY A 501 12.68 -22.11 -11.13
N LEU A 502 12.03 -23.07 -11.80
CA LEU A 502 12.21 -24.51 -11.53
C LEU A 502 13.08 -25.20 -12.60
N ASP A 503 13.95 -26.10 -12.15
CA ASP A 503 14.65 -27.08 -12.98
C ASP A 503 13.82 -28.38 -13.04
N ARG A 504 13.44 -28.83 -14.24
CA ARG A 504 12.53 -29.97 -14.43
C ARG A 504 13.07 -31.27 -13.82
N ASP A 505 14.35 -31.56 -14.04
CA ASP A 505 15.02 -32.78 -13.54
C ASP A 505 15.21 -32.82 -12.02
N VAL A 506 15.07 -31.69 -11.34
CA VAL A 506 15.09 -31.59 -9.88
C VAL A 506 13.68 -31.72 -9.33
N PHE A 507 12.70 -31.08 -9.98
CA PHE A 507 11.29 -31.17 -9.61
C PHE A 507 10.74 -32.59 -9.77
N ASP A 508 10.99 -33.25 -10.91
CA ASP A 508 10.57 -34.64 -11.14
C ASP A 508 11.21 -35.62 -10.13
N ARG A 509 12.43 -35.31 -9.68
CA ARG A 509 13.16 -36.10 -8.67
C ARG A 509 12.50 -35.98 -7.29
N GLN A 510 12.23 -34.75 -6.84
CA GLN A 510 11.46 -34.48 -5.62
C GLN A 510 10.04 -35.09 -5.69
N MET A 511 9.40 -35.05 -6.86
CA MET A 511 8.08 -35.66 -7.09
C MET A 511 8.13 -37.19 -7.00
N ALA A 512 9.16 -37.83 -7.57
CA ALA A 512 9.38 -39.26 -7.45
C ALA A 512 9.69 -39.69 -6.00
N GLU A 513 10.53 -38.94 -5.29
CA GLU A 513 10.82 -39.13 -3.87
C GLU A 513 9.55 -39.00 -3.02
N TRP A 514 8.73 -37.97 -3.25
CA TRP A 514 7.44 -37.75 -2.59
C TRP A 514 6.46 -38.92 -2.84
N HIS A 515 6.37 -39.42 -4.07
CA HIS A 515 5.53 -40.57 -4.40
C HIS A 515 6.05 -41.91 -3.84
N ALA A 516 7.35 -42.01 -3.53
CA ALA A 516 7.95 -43.18 -2.90
C ALA A 516 7.80 -43.23 -1.36
N LEU A 517 7.29 -42.16 -0.72
CA LEU A 517 7.19 -42.09 0.74
C LEU A 517 6.28 -43.18 1.33
N PRO A 518 6.77 -44.00 2.29
CA PRO A 518 5.95 -45.01 2.93
C PRO A 518 4.77 -44.38 3.71
N PHE A 519 3.54 -44.83 3.45
CA PHE A 519 2.32 -44.34 4.12
C PHE A 519 2.41 -44.34 5.66
N LYS A 520 3.17 -45.27 6.26
CA LYS A 520 3.41 -45.33 7.70
C LYS A 520 4.21 -44.12 8.24
N LEU A 521 5.13 -43.55 7.45
CA LEU A 521 5.98 -42.42 7.85
C LEU A 521 5.14 -41.17 8.14
N LEU A 522 4.29 -40.78 7.17
CA LEU A 522 3.37 -39.65 7.29
C LEU A 522 2.33 -39.83 8.41
N ASN A 523 1.87 -41.05 8.66
CA ASN A 523 0.89 -41.33 9.72
C ASN A 523 1.50 -41.39 11.12
N ALA A 524 2.73 -41.85 11.27
CA ALA A 524 3.42 -41.90 12.56
C ALA A 524 4.06 -40.53 12.90
N GLY A 525 5.09 -40.12 12.15
CA GLY A 525 5.90 -38.95 12.45
C GLY A 525 5.44 -37.63 11.82
N GLY A 526 4.54 -37.68 10.83
CA GLY A 526 4.03 -36.47 10.18
C GLY A 526 5.09 -35.68 9.42
N PRO A 527 4.89 -34.36 9.20
CA PRO A 527 5.81 -33.54 8.40
C PRO A 527 7.19 -33.32 9.06
N GLN A 528 7.34 -33.60 10.36
CA GLN A 528 8.63 -33.51 11.06
C GLN A 528 9.54 -34.73 10.80
N ALA A 529 9.01 -35.82 10.22
CA ALA A 529 9.77 -37.00 9.84
C ALA A 529 10.24 -36.98 8.38
N LEU A 530 10.24 -35.80 7.73
CA LEU A 530 10.66 -35.58 6.35
C LEU A 530 11.80 -34.54 6.28
N PRO A 531 12.72 -34.65 5.32
CA PRO A 531 13.73 -33.61 5.04
C PRO A 531 13.12 -32.22 4.77
N PRO A 532 13.85 -31.12 5.01
CA PRO A 532 13.38 -29.73 4.84
C PRO A 532 12.78 -29.39 3.46
N ASP A 533 13.24 -30.02 2.38
CA ASP A 533 12.66 -29.83 1.05
C ASP A 533 11.39 -30.70 0.86
N LEU A 534 11.45 -32.00 1.15
CA LEU A 534 10.30 -32.91 0.98
C LEU A 534 9.10 -32.58 1.89
N ARG A 535 9.31 -31.97 3.06
CA ARG A 535 8.21 -31.44 3.90
C ARG A 535 7.52 -30.21 3.27
N ALA A 536 8.25 -29.41 2.49
CA ALA A 536 7.73 -28.22 1.83
C ALA A 536 7.22 -28.51 0.40
N PHE A 537 7.67 -29.61 -0.21
CA PHE A 537 7.38 -29.97 -1.61
C PHE A 537 5.88 -29.99 -1.96
N PRO A 538 4.95 -30.51 -1.14
CA PRO A 538 3.52 -30.41 -1.45
C PRO A 538 3.02 -28.96 -1.57
N GLY A 539 3.60 -28.04 -0.79
CA GLY A 539 3.31 -26.61 -0.89
C GLY A 539 3.80 -26.01 -2.22
N LEU A 540 4.99 -26.41 -2.69
CA LEU A 540 5.49 -26.03 -4.02
C LEU A 540 4.62 -26.63 -5.14
N LEU A 541 4.28 -27.92 -5.03
CA LEU A 541 3.44 -28.63 -5.98
C LEU A 541 2.07 -27.97 -6.14
N PHE A 542 1.42 -27.58 -5.04
CA PHE A 542 0.17 -26.83 -5.07
C PHE A 542 0.27 -25.52 -5.88
N GLN A 543 1.36 -24.75 -5.76
CA GLN A 543 1.54 -23.53 -6.57
C GLN A 543 1.77 -23.85 -8.06
N VAL A 544 2.50 -24.91 -8.38
CA VAL A 544 2.69 -25.39 -9.77
C VAL A 544 1.34 -25.77 -10.39
N LEU A 545 0.52 -26.55 -9.66
CA LEU A 545 -0.81 -26.96 -10.12
C LEU A 545 -1.77 -25.77 -10.25
N ALA A 546 -1.77 -24.84 -9.29
CA ALA A 546 -2.57 -23.62 -9.34
C ALA A 546 -2.27 -22.77 -10.59
N ILE A 547 -0.98 -22.52 -10.88
CA ILE A 547 -0.59 -21.75 -12.07
C ILE A 547 -0.91 -22.49 -13.37
N ALA A 548 -0.80 -23.82 -13.41
CA ALA A 548 -1.20 -24.62 -14.57
C ALA A 548 -2.70 -24.53 -14.87
N LEU A 549 -3.55 -24.54 -13.83
CA LEU A 549 -5.01 -24.41 -13.98
C LEU A 549 -5.43 -23.07 -14.65
N LEU A 550 -4.70 -21.97 -14.40
CA LEU A 550 -5.00 -20.66 -14.97
C LEU A 550 -4.83 -20.57 -16.50
N VAL A 551 -4.05 -21.47 -17.12
CA VAL A 551 -3.83 -21.50 -18.58
C VAL A 551 -4.63 -22.58 -19.31
N LEU A 552 -5.44 -23.38 -18.61
CA LEU A 552 -6.25 -24.43 -19.24
C LEU A 552 -7.36 -23.86 -20.16
N PRO A 553 -7.69 -24.54 -21.28
CA PRO A 553 -8.81 -24.16 -22.13
C PRO A 553 -10.17 -24.16 -21.39
N CYS A 554 -10.84 -23.02 -21.36
CA CYS A 554 -12.24 -22.92 -20.94
C CYS A 554 -13.12 -23.68 -21.95
N GLY A 555 -13.77 -24.77 -21.52
CA GLY A 555 -14.37 -25.80 -22.38
C GLY A 555 -15.59 -25.43 -23.24
N ASN A 556 -15.92 -24.14 -23.42
CA ASN A 556 -17.10 -23.68 -24.15
C ASN A 556 -16.80 -23.08 -25.55
N THR A 557 -15.54 -22.98 -25.97
CA THR A 557 -15.19 -22.45 -27.31
C THR A 557 -15.23 -23.54 -28.37
N GLY A 558 -16.35 -23.68 -29.06
CA GLY A 558 -16.64 -24.71 -30.07
C GLY A 558 -15.89 -24.57 -31.41
N SER A 559 -14.56 -24.42 -31.38
CA SER A 559 -13.70 -24.35 -32.58
C SER A 559 -13.05 -25.72 -32.89
N PRO A 560 -13.42 -26.40 -33.99
CA PRO A 560 -12.85 -27.70 -34.35
C PRO A 560 -11.51 -27.56 -35.11
N THR A 561 -10.46 -27.11 -34.42
CA THR A 561 -9.08 -27.11 -34.96
C THR A 561 -8.24 -28.23 -34.36
N GLU A 562 -7.54 -28.97 -35.20
CA GLU A 562 -6.96 -30.29 -34.86
C GLU A 562 -5.90 -30.27 -33.74
N HIS A 563 -5.17 -29.16 -33.59
CA HIS A 563 -4.21 -28.96 -32.49
C HIS A 563 -4.88 -28.84 -31.10
N ALA A 564 -6.09 -28.29 -31.00
CA ALA A 564 -6.78 -28.15 -29.71
C ALA A 564 -7.10 -29.53 -29.09
N ARG A 565 -7.23 -30.56 -29.93
CA ARG A 565 -7.58 -31.94 -29.57
C ARG A 565 -6.52 -32.67 -28.72
N LYS A 566 -5.31 -32.11 -28.58
CA LYS A 566 -4.26 -32.64 -27.68
C LYS A 566 -4.22 -32.00 -26.29
N ASN A 567 -4.60 -30.71 -26.17
CA ASN A 567 -4.41 -29.94 -24.93
C ASN A 567 -5.72 -29.61 -24.21
N GLY A 568 -6.84 -29.55 -24.94
CA GLY A 568 -8.18 -29.38 -24.37
C GLY A 568 -8.81 -30.72 -23.97
N ASP A 569 -8.20 -31.43 -23.03
CA ASP A 569 -8.76 -32.70 -22.54
C ASP A 569 -10.03 -32.45 -21.70
N PRO A 570 -11.21 -32.98 -22.09
CA PRO A 570 -12.43 -32.88 -21.29
C PRO A 570 -12.30 -33.44 -19.88
N ASP A 571 -11.39 -34.39 -19.64
CA ASP A 571 -11.20 -34.99 -18.32
C ASP A 571 -10.73 -33.99 -17.26
N PHE A 572 -10.08 -32.87 -17.62
CA PHE A 572 -9.74 -31.83 -16.65
C PHE A 572 -11.00 -31.23 -15.98
N GLN A 573 -12.19 -31.29 -16.59
CA GLN A 573 -13.43 -30.86 -15.92
C GLN A 573 -13.78 -31.75 -14.70
N LYS A 574 -13.27 -33.00 -14.64
CA LYS A 574 -13.46 -33.92 -13.50
C LYS A 574 -12.78 -33.43 -12.21
N LEU A 575 -11.85 -32.47 -12.30
CA LEU A 575 -11.24 -31.82 -11.13
C LEU A 575 -12.20 -30.90 -10.37
N LYS A 576 -13.29 -30.47 -11.00
CA LYS A 576 -14.29 -29.59 -10.39
C LYS A 576 -15.33 -30.42 -9.64
N TYR A 577 -15.45 -30.20 -8.34
CA TYR A 577 -16.45 -30.87 -7.50
C TYR A 577 -17.83 -30.19 -7.54
N ALA A 578 -17.94 -28.97 -8.06
CA ALA A 578 -19.19 -28.22 -8.20
C ALA A 578 -19.39 -27.76 -9.65
N ARG A 579 -20.65 -27.76 -10.10
CA ARG A 579 -21.04 -27.53 -11.51
C ARG A 579 -20.57 -26.18 -12.06
N ASP A 580 -20.74 -25.14 -11.26
CA ASP A 580 -20.53 -23.76 -11.68
C ASP A 580 -19.11 -23.25 -11.32
N MET A 581 -18.26 -24.14 -10.81
CA MET A 581 -16.87 -23.87 -10.46
C MET A 581 -16.02 -23.62 -11.72
N THR A 582 -15.19 -22.59 -11.68
CA THR A 582 -14.19 -22.31 -12.72
C THR A 582 -12.86 -23.02 -12.40
N PHE A 583 -11.91 -23.01 -13.35
CA PHE A 583 -10.53 -23.41 -13.02
C PHE A 583 -9.77 -22.35 -12.22
N GLU A 584 -10.26 -21.11 -12.16
CA GLU A 584 -9.69 -20.05 -11.34
C GLU A 584 -10.02 -20.25 -9.85
N ASP A 585 -11.26 -20.63 -9.52
CA ASP A 585 -11.64 -20.95 -8.13
C ASP A 585 -10.78 -22.10 -7.59
N LEU A 586 -10.64 -23.18 -8.36
CA LEU A 586 -9.81 -24.33 -8.00
C LEU A 586 -8.31 -23.96 -7.91
N ALA A 587 -7.85 -23.02 -8.74
CA ALA A 587 -6.47 -22.53 -8.68
C ALA A 587 -6.22 -21.67 -7.43
N VAL A 588 -7.21 -20.89 -6.99
CA VAL A 588 -7.18 -20.19 -5.70
C VAL A 588 -7.15 -21.20 -4.56
N ASP A 589 -8.05 -22.18 -4.52
CA ASP A 589 -8.08 -23.23 -3.50
C ASP A 589 -6.72 -23.96 -3.37
N TYR A 590 -6.12 -24.33 -4.51
CA TYR A 590 -4.79 -24.93 -4.54
C TYR A 590 -3.69 -23.97 -4.05
N SER A 591 -3.69 -22.71 -4.49
CA SER A 591 -2.69 -21.73 -4.05
C SER A 591 -2.79 -21.42 -2.55
N GLU A 592 -4.01 -21.34 -2.00
CA GLU A 592 -4.22 -21.19 -0.55
C GLU A 592 -3.79 -22.45 0.21
N SER A 593 -4.14 -23.66 -0.24
CA SER A 593 -3.68 -24.90 0.40
C SER A 593 -2.16 -25.06 0.38
N GLY A 594 -1.51 -24.60 -0.70
CA GLY A 594 -0.05 -24.51 -0.74
C GLY A 594 0.52 -23.57 0.33
N MET A 595 -0.08 -22.39 0.52
CA MET A 595 0.32 -21.43 1.56
C MET A 595 -0.03 -21.89 2.98
N ALA A 596 -1.15 -22.58 3.17
CA ALA A 596 -1.54 -23.18 4.44
C ALA A 596 -0.54 -24.25 4.89
N ILE A 597 0.04 -25.02 3.95
CA ILE A 597 1.15 -25.93 4.25
C ILE A 597 2.37 -25.16 4.75
N LEU A 598 2.84 -24.12 4.03
CA LEU A 598 4.01 -23.34 4.46
C LEU A 598 3.78 -22.67 5.82
N SER A 599 2.59 -22.10 6.04
CA SER A 599 2.21 -21.48 7.32
C SER A 599 2.18 -22.49 8.48
N LEU A 600 1.79 -23.74 8.22
CA LEU A 600 1.73 -24.81 9.21
C LEU A 600 3.12 -25.36 9.58
N LEU A 601 4.08 -25.33 8.64
CA LEU A 601 5.48 -25.69 8.91
C LEU A 601 6.22 -24.57 9.67
N GLY A 602 5.82 -23.31 9.45
CA GLY A 602 6.40 -22.13 10.07
C GLY A 602 7.76 -21.74 9.48
N LYS A 603 8.48 -20.85 10.18
CA LYS A 603 9.76 -20.27 9.71
C LYS A 603 11.01 -20.98 10.24
N ARG A 604 10.86 -22.11 10.94
CA ARG A 604 11.98 -22.93 11.42
C ARG A 604 12.28 -24.03 10.40
N GLN A 605 13.56 -24.25 10.09
CA GLN A 605 14.01 -25.24 9.08
C GLN A 605 13.41 -25.00 7.67
N MET A 606 13.39 -23.74 7.22
CA MET A 606 13.04 -23.41 5.84
C MET A 606 14.07 -23.97 4.85
N SER A 607 13.63 -24.22 3.62
CA SER A 607 14.43 -24.84 2.56
C SER A 607 14.34 -24.06 1.25
N VAL A 608 15.15 -24.43 0.25
CA VAL A 608 15.06 -23.83 -1.09
C VAL A 608 13.66 -24.08 -1.68
N THR A 609 13.07 -25.24 -1.41
CA THR A 609 11.68 -25.55 -1.78
C THR A 609 10.65 -24.62 -1.09
N THR A 610 10.89 -24.17 0.15
CA THR A 610 10.06 -23.13 0.80
C THR A 610 10.09 -21.81 0.01
N VAL A 611 11.29 -21.36 -0.39
CA VAL A 611 11.48 -20.09 -1.12
C VAL A 611 10.89 -20.18 -2.54
N LEU A 612 11.06 -21.31 -3.22
CA LEU A 612 10.44 -21.56 -4.53
C LEU A 612 8.91 -21.51 -4.47
N ALA A 613 8.31 -22.07 -3.41
CA ALA A 613 6.87 -22.02 -3.22
C ALA A 613 6.37 -20.58 -2.94
N GLY A 614 7.10 -19.80 -2.14
CA GLY A 614 6.81 -18.37 -1.93
C GLY A 614 6.92 -17.55 -3.23
N PHE A 615 7.94 -17.82 -4.04
CA PHE A 615 8.10 -17.19 -5.36
C PHE A 615 6.94 -17.53 -6.30
N LEU A 616 6.55 -18.80 -6.40
CA LEU A 616 5.40 -19.18 -7.23
C LEU A 616 4.08 -18.62 -6.68
N ARG A 617 3.89 -18.47 -5.37
CA ARG A 617 2.73 -17.74 -4.83
C ARG A 617 2.70 -16.28 -5.29
N ALA A 618 3.84 -15.57 -5.24
CA ALA A 618 3.92 -14.20 -5.78
C ALA A 618 3.63 -14.16 -7.30
N SER A 619 4.08 -15.18 -8.04
CA SER A 619 3.78 -15.34 -9.47
C SER A 619 2.31 -15.65 -9.75
N PHE A 620 1.65 -16.47 -8.93
CA PHE A 620 0.23 -16.76 -9.02
C PHE A 620 -0.61 -15.48 -8.79
N LEU A 621 -0.33 -14.75 -7.71
CA LEU A 621 -1.02 -13.50 -7.37
C LEU A 621 -0.89 -12.46 -8.50
N LYS A 622 0.30 -12.29 -9.08
CA LYS A 622 0.51 -11.45 -10.28
C LYS A 622 -0.27 -11.94 -11.50
N TYR A 623 -0.51 -13.24 -11.66
CA TYR A 623 -1.28 -13.81 -12.78
C TYR A 623 -2.79 -13.60 -12.63
N VAL A 624 -3.31 -13.51 -11.40
CA VAL A 624 -4.72 -13.17 -11.09
C VAL A 624 -4.93 -11.67 -10.80
N ALA A 625 -3.95 -10.83 -11.17
CA ALA A 625 -3.96 -9.36 -10.99
C ALA A 625 -4.05 -8.86 -9.54
N LEU A 626 -3.66 -9.67 -8.55
CA LEU A 626 -3.50 -9.32 -7.13
C LEU A 626 -2.07 -8.82 -6.89
N VAL A 627 -1.79 -7.60 -7.37
CA VAL A 627 -0.42 -7.07 -7.50
C VAL A 627 0.15 -6.58 -6.16
N THR A 628 -0.69 -6.02 -5.28
CA THR A 628 -0.31 -5.60 -3.93
C THR A 628 0.09 -6.80 -3.08
N GLU A 629 -0.70 -7.86 -3.17
CA GLU A 629 -0.47 -9.15 -2.51
C GLU A 629 0.78 -9.82 -3.07
N ALA A 630 1.03 -9.73 -4.38
CA ALA A 630 2.27 -10.20 -5.00
C ALA A 630 3.51 -9.44 -4.50
N TRP A 631 3.44 -8.12 -4.31
CA TRP A 631 4.51 -7.30 -3.73
C TRP A 631 4.79 -7.69 -2.26
N HIS A 632 3.76 -7.90 -1.44
CA HIS A 632 3.94 -8.41 -0.08
C HIS A 632 4.49 -9.85 -0.05
N ALA A 633 4.05 -10.71 -0.97
CA ALA A 633 4.50 -12.10 -1.08
C ALA A 633 5.98 -12.20 -1.50
N ILE A 634 6.41 -11.43 -2.50
CA ILE A 634 7.83 -11.40 -2.91
C ILE A 634 8.70 -10.82 -1.79
N GLY A 635 8.28 -9.74 -1.14
CA GLY A 635 9.01 -9.15 0.00
C GLY A 635 9.14 -10.09 1.20
N SER A 636 8.16 -10.96 1.45
CA SER A 636 8.28 -12.04 2.45
C SER A 636 9.24 -13.14 1.98
N THR A 637 9.12 -13.57 0.72
CA THR A 637 9.96 -14.61 0.11
C THR A 637 11.45 -14.22 0.09
N ILE A 638 11.74 -12.93 -0.13
CA ILE A 638 13.11 -12.38 -0.08
C ILE A 638 13.72 -12.51 1.32
N ARG A 639 12.93 -12.28 2.39
CA ARG A 639 13.40 -12.48 3.77
C ARG A 639 13.63 -13.95 4.08
N ASP A 640 12.76 -14.83 3.62
CA ASP A 640 12.95 -16.29 3.74
C ASP A 640 14.21 -16.76 3.01
N ALA A 641 14.50 -16.21 1.83
CA ALA A 641 15.72 -16.47 1.07
C ALA A 641 16.98 -15.94 1.76
N GLN A 642 16.91 -14.76 2.38
CA GLN A 642 18.00 -14.18 3.16
C GLN A 642 18.33 -15.03 4.40
N GLU A 643 17.32 -15.56 5.09
CA GLU A 643 17.51 -16.46 6.25
C GLU A 643 18.26 -17.74 5.88
N ILE A 644 17.94 -18.36 4.74
CA ILE A 644 18.66 -19.55 4.22
C ILE A 644 19.92 -19.21 3.39
N GLY A 645 20.39 -17.97 3.47
CA GLY A 645 21.68 -17.53 2.95
C GLY A 645 21.80 -17.36 1.44
N LEU A 646 20.70 -17.30 0.67
CA LEU A 646 20.75 -17.16 -0.80
C LEU A 646 21.44 -15.87 -1.28
N HIS A 647 21.57 -14.87 -0.40
CA HIS A 647 22.10 -13.55 -0.71
C HIS A 647 23.62 -13.40 -0.52
N ARG A 648 24.37 -14.49 -0.33
CA ARG A 648 25.84 -14.44 -0.11
C ARG A 648 26.54 -15.69 -0.64
N ASP A 649 27.52 -15.51 -1.54
CA ASP A 649 28.45 -16.57 -1.98
C ASP A 649 29.19 -17.25 -0.82
N SER A 650 29.44 -16.53 0.29
CA SER A 650 30.07 -17.12 1.49
C SER A 650 29.15 -18.08 2.28
N LEU A 651 27.89 -18.21 1.87
CA LEU A 651 26.87 -19.14 2.39
C LEU A 651 26.41 -20.13 1.28
N ASP A 652 27.19 -20.30 0.23
CA ASP A 652 27.01 -21.40 -0.72
C ASP A 652 27.35 -22.76 -0.06
N PRO A 653 26.60 -23.83 -0.38
CA PRO A 653 26.78 -25.14 0.23
C PRO A 653 28.12 -25.79 -0.14
N LYS A 654 28.58 -26.65 0.76
CA LYS A 654 29.71 -27.55 0.54
C LYS A 654 29.18 -28.92 0.07
N PRO A 655 29.94 -29.67 -0.74
CA PRO A 655 29.56 -31.02 -1.12
C PRO A 655 29.40 -31.92 0.11
N SER A 656 28.47 -32.87 0.04
CA SER A 656 28.20 -33.83 1.11
C SER A 656 29.37 -34.77 1.38
N ASP A 657 30.16 -35.03 0.35
CA ASP A 657 31.44 -35.73 0.39
C ASP A 657 32.41 -34.94 -0.52
N PRO A 658 33.52 -34.36 0.01
CA PRO A 658 34.49 -33.64 -0.80
C PRO A 658 35.37 -34.53 -1.70
N ASP A 659 35.50 -35.82 -1.38
CA ASP A 659 36.36 -36.77 -2.10
C ASP A 659 35.60 -37.52 -3.20
N ASP A 660 34.26 -37.62 -3.10
CA ASP A 660 33.42 -38.05 -4.24
C ASP A 660 33.22 -36.92 -5.27
N ALA A 661 33.77 -37.14 -6.47
CA ALA A 661 33.54 -36.27 -7.62
C ALA A 661 32.04 -36.11 -7.97
N GLY A 662 31.19 -37.12 -7.72
CA GLY A 662 29.75 -37.03 -7.96
C GLY A 662 29.05 -35.99 -7.07
N ALA A 663 29.31 -36.03 -5.77
CA ALA A 663 28.84 -35.07 -4.79
C ALA A 663 29.39 -33.65 -5.03
N VAL A 664 30.67 -33.53 -5.41
CA VAL A 664 31.27 -32.25 -5.83
C VAL A 664 30.52 -31.65 -7.02
N LEU A 665 30.22 -32.44 -8.06
CA LEU A 665 29.51 -31.98 -9.25
C LEU A 665 28.04 -31.61 -8.96
N GLU A 666 27.29 -32.42 -8.21
CA GLU A 666 25.90 -32.07 -7.84
C GLU A 666 25.85 -30.78 -6.99
N ASN A 667 26.84 -30.55 -6.12
CA ASN A 667 26.95 -29.32 -5.34
C ASN A 667 27.25 -28.08 -6.21
N GLN A 668 28.09 -28.19 -7.25
CA GLN A 668 28.30 -27.10 -8.21
C GLN A 668 26.97 -26.67 -8.86
N TRP A 669 26.09 -27.61 -9.20
CA TRP A 669 24.76 -27.31 -9.75
C TRP A 669 23.80 -26.74 -8.71
N GLU A 670 23.84 -27.16 -7.45
CA GLU A 670 23.05 -26.54 -6.38
C GLU A 670 23.42 -25.07 -6.18
N ILE A 671 24.71 -24.74 -6.21
CA ILE A 671 25.20 -23.35 -6.18
C ILE A 671 24.59 -22.54 -7.33
N GLN A 672 24.54 -23.07 -8.57
CA GLN A 672 23.88 -22.38 -9.69
C GLN A 672 22.37 -22.19 -9.46
N ARG A 673 21.68 -23.18 -8.86
CA ARG A 673 20.24 -23.08 -8.54
C ARG A 673 19.95 -21.99 -7.51
N ARG A 674 20.75 -21.92 -6.43
CA ARG A 674 20.65 -20.89 -5.38
C ARG A 674 20.86 -19.48 -5.95
N ARG A 675 21.93 -19.30 -6.73
CA ARG A 675 22.27 -18.03 -7.41
C ARG A 675 21.19 -17.61 -8.42
N LYS A 676 20.67 -18.56 -9.21
CA LYS A 676 19.54 -18.32 -10.12
C LYS A 676 18.29 -17.84 -9.38
N LEU A 677 17.92 -18.50 -8.28
CA LEU A 677 16.74 -18.11 -7.50
C LEU A 677 16.92 -16.71 -6.89
N TRP A 678 18.09 -16.40 -6.31
CA TRP A 678 18.37 -15.06 -5.80
C TRP A 678 18.32 -13.98 -6.90
N MET A 679 18.90 -14.25 -8.08
CA MET A 679 18.84 -13.37 -9.25
C MET A 679 17.39 -13.08 -9.68
N ILE A 680 16.52 -14.09 -9.69
CA ILE A 680 15.10 -13.93 -10.02
C ILE A 680 14.38 -13.06 -8.97
N LEU A 681 14.59 -13.33 -7.67
CA LEU A 681 13.98 -12.56 -6.58
C LEU A 681 14.42 -11.07 -6.64
N VAL A 682 15.70 -10.81 -6.90
CA VAL A 682 16.24 -9.46 -7.08
C VAL A 682 15.62 -8.73 -8.27
N GLY A 683 15.49 -9.41 -9.42
CA GLY A 683 14.85 -8.83 -10.61
C GLY A 683 13.37 -8.49 -10.37
N TRP A 684 12.66 -9.34 -9.64
CA TRP A 684 11.27 -9.09 -9.25
C TRP A 684 11.13 -7.93 -8.26
N ASP A 685 12.01 -7.81 -7.27
CA ASP A 685 11.99 -6.77 -6.25
C ASP A 685 12.15 -5.37 -6.88
N VAL A 686 13.18 -5.18 -7.71
CA VAL A 686 13.44 -3.88 -8.37
C VAL A 686 12.35 -3.52 -9.39
N HIS A 687 11.91 -4.47 -10.22
CA HIS A 687 10.88 -4.21 -11.24
C HIS A 687 9.50 -3.96 -10.62
N THR A 688 9.14 -4.66 -9.53
CA THR A 688 7.84 -4.45 -8.88
C THR A 688 7.82 -3.12 -8.12
N GLY A 689 8.93 -2.73 -7.49
CA GLY A 689 9.08 -1.40 -6.92
C GLY A 689 8.92 -0.29 -7.97
N ALA A 690 9.60 -0.42 -9.11
CA ALA A 690 9.54 0.55 -10.21
C ALA A 690 8.17 0.65 -10.91
N VAL A 691 7.39 -0.44 -11.01
CA VAL A 691 6.03 -0.37 -11.59
C VAL A 691 5.04 0.31 -10.64
N LEU A 692 5.19 0.11 -9.33
CA LEU A 692 4.24 0.59 -8.33
C LEU A 692 4.64 1.92 -7.66
N GLY A 693 5.84 2.45 -7.91
CA GLY A 693 6.37 3.60 -7.16
C GLY A 693 6.55 3.27 -5.67
N ARG A 694 7.01 2.04 -5.36
CA ARG A 694 7.15 1.53 -3.98
C ARG A 694 8.60 1.12 -3.65
N PRO A 695 9.03 1.21 -2.38
CA PRO A 695 10.36 0.79 -1.97
C PRO A 695 10.67 -0.69 -2.28
N THR A 696 11.93 -0.98 -2.57
CA THR A 696 12.47 -2.33 -2.74
C THR A 696 12.76 -2.98 -1.39
N THR A 697 12.59 -4.31 -1.30
CA THR A 697 12.89 -5.09 -0.09
C THR A 697 14.39 -5.23 0.12
N ILE A 698 15.14 -5.33 -0.97
CA ILE A 698 16.59 -5.50 -0.97
C ILE A 698 17.23 -4.12 -1.01
N ASN A 699 18.19 -3.89 -0.11
CA ASN A 699 19.01 -2.69 -0.10
C ASN A 699 20.25 -2.92 -1.00
N TYR A 700 20.33 -2.18 -2.10
CA TYR A 700 21.40 -2.31 -3.10
C TYR A 700 22.64 -1.44 -2.82
N THR A 701 22.58 -0.53 -1.84
CA THR A 701 23.69 0.38 -1.50
C THR A 701 24.55 -0.12 -0.33
N PHE A 702 23.98 -0.94 0.56
CA PHE A 702 24.68 -1.57 1.69
C PHE A 702 25.64 -2.70 1.23
N GLY A 703 26.81 -2.30 0.75
CA GLY A 703 27.93 -3.21 0.47
C GLY A 703 28.99 -2.67 -0.51
N GLY A 704 28.66 -1.64 -1.29
CA GLY A 704 29.50 -1.17 -2.39
C GLY A 704 29.50 -2.11 -3.60
N PRO A 705 30.27 -1.80 -4.67
CA PRO A 705 30.23 -2.54 -5.93
C PRO A 705 30.62 -4.01 -5.82
N ASN A 706 31.39 -4.38 -4.79
CA ASN A 706 31.96 -5.73 -4.63
C ASN A 706 31.12 -6.66 -3.71
N HIS A 707 29.85 -6.33 -3.44
CA HIS A 707 28.97 -7.08 -2.53
C HIS A 707 27.77 -7.76 -3.20
N GLN A 708 27.60 -7.63 -4.52
CA GLN A 708 26.56 -8.36 -5.24
C GLN A 708 26.97 -9.84 -5.37
N PRO A 709 26.08 -10.80 -5.03
CA PRO A 709 26.35 -12.23 -5.22
C PRO A 709 26.66 -12.57 -6.68
N SER A 710 27.49 -13.57 -6.89
CA SER A 710 27.82 -14.05 -8.23
C SER A 710 26.56 -14.52 -8.95
N LEU A 711 26.40 -14.09 -10.20
CA LEU A 711 25.34 -14.60 -11.08
C LEU A 711 25.54 -16.10 -11.38
N PRO A 712 24.46 -16.83 -11.71
CA PRO A 712 24.58 -18.19 -12.23
C PRO A 712 25.28 -18.18 -13.60
N ILE A 713 26.09 -19.20 -13.87
CA ILE A 713 26.73 -19.41 -15.18
C ILE A 713 25.66 -19.85 -16.20
N ASP A 714 25.61 -19.22 -17.38
CA ASP A 714 24.79 -19.73 -18.50
C ASP A 714 25.39 -21.04 -19.00
N ALA A 715 24.83 -22.16 -18.54
CA ALA A 715 25.32 -23.50 -18.79
C ALA A 715 24.24 -24.34 -19.50
N PRO A 716 24.62 -25.24 -20.45
CA PRO A 716 23.68 -26.17 -21.06
C PRO A 716 22.96 -27.04 -20.01
N ILE A 717 21.69 -27.38 -20.27
CA ILE A 717 20.90 -28.19 -19.33
C ILE A 717 21.50 -29.61 -19.24
N PRO A 718 21.99 -30.05 -18.07
CA PRO A 718 22.74 -31.29 -17.93
C PRO A 718 21.81 -32.51 -17.91
N LYS A 719 22.19 -33.60 -18.59
CA LYS A 719 21.47 -34.88 -18.52
C LYS A 719 21.61 -35.59 -17.17
N CYS A 720 22.70 -35.33 -16.43
CA CYS A 720 22.98 -35.90 -15.12
C CYS A 720 23.97 -35.00 -14.38
N ARG A 721 23.51 -34.31 -13.32
CA ARG A 721 24.26 -33.24 -12.64
C ARG A 721 25.52 -33.76 -11.95
N SER A 722 25.42 -34.85 -11.17
CA SER A 722 26.56 -35.60 -10.60
C SER A 722 27.54 -36.23 -11.61
N LYS A 723 27.37 -36.03 -12.92
CA LYS A 723 28.29 -36.50 -13.98
C LYS A 723 28.68 -35.42 -14.99
N THR A 724 28.21 -34.18 -14.84
CA THR A 724 28.42 -33.09 -15.79
C THR A 724 28.98 -31.87 -15.06
N PRO A 725 30.17 -31.37 -15.38
CA PRO A 725 30.68 -30.11 -14.80
C PRO A 725 29.85 -28.91 -15.25
N VAL A 726 29.77 -27.89 -14.39
CA VAL A 726 29.19 -26.60 -14.77
C VAL A 726 30.17 -25.92 -15.72
N THR A 727 29.78 -25.84 -17.00
CA THR A 727 30.56 -25.23 -18.08
C THR A 727 29.71 -24.21 -18.81
N THR A 728 30.31 -23.07 -19.18
CA THR A 728 29.62 -22.02 -19.95
C THR A 728 29.16 -22.57 -21.31
N ARG A 729 27.96 -22.16 -21.75
CA ARG A 729 27.41 -22.44 -23.07
C ARG A 729 28.35 -21.90 -24.17
N GLU A 730 28.53 -22.67 -25.24
CA GLU A 730 29.19 -22.21 -26.47
C GLU A 730 28.43 -21.02 -27.08
N GLU A 731 29.14 -20.01 -27.60
CA GLU A 731 28.52 -18.73 -28.01
C GLU A 731 27.45 -18.91 -29.10
N ASP A 732 27.80 -19.67 -30.16
CA ASP A 732 26.91 -20.12 -31.26
C ASP A 732 25.94 -21.26 -30.85
N GLY A 733 26.04 -21.80 -29.63
CA GLY A 733 25.18 -22.88 -29.15
C GLY A 733 23.75 -22.42 -28.85
N PRO A 734 22.74 -23.32 -28.94
CA PRO A 734 21.34 -22.95 -28.74
C PRO A 734 21.10 -22.33 -27.35
N PRO A 735 20.44 -21.16 -27.25
CA PRO A 735 20.28 -20.44 -25.99
C PRO A 735 19.31 -21.18 -25.05
N THR A 736 19.55 -21.05 -23.76
CA THR A 736 18.75 -21.67 -22.69
C THR A 736 17.73 -20.68 -22.12
N PRO A 737 16.71 -21.15 -21.39
CA PRO A 737 15.86 -20.27 -20.57
C PRO A 737 16.66 -19.48 -19.51
N LEU A 738 17.85 -19.96 -19.10
CA LEU A 738 18.77 -19.21 -18.24
C LEU A 738 19.47 -18.08 -19.02
N THR A 739 19.86 -18.27 -20.28
CA THR A 739 20.34 -17.20 -21.17
C THR A 739 19.32 -16.06 -21.24
N ARG A 740 18.03 -16.40 -21.36
CA ARG A 740 16.92 -15.42 -21.32
C ARG A 740 16.78 -14.72 -19.98
N ALA A 741 16.88 -15.46 -18.87
CA ALA A 741 16.74 -14.91 -17.53
C ALA A 741 17.92 -13.98 -17.16
N LEU A 742 19.15 -14.32 -17.55
CA LEU A 742 20.34 -13.48 -17.40
C LEU A 742 20.23 -12.19 -18.22
N TRP A 743 19.82 -12.27 -19.48
CA TRP A 743 19.63 -11.09 -20.32
C TRP A 743 18.52 -10.16 -19.78
N ALA A 744 17.39 -10.72 -19.34
CA ALA A 744 16.33 -9.95 -18.68
C ALA A 744 16.82 -9.28 -17.39
N TYR A 745 17.66 -9.96 -16.59
CA TYR A 745 18.29 -9.37 -15.39
C TYR A 745 19.24 -8.22 -15.75
N GLN A 746 20.06 -8.37 -16.79
CA GLN A 746 20.95 -7.31 -17.28
C GLN A 746 20.17 -6.06 -17.74
N ILE A 747 19.05 -6.25 -18.46
CA ILE A 747 18.12 -5.14 -18.78
C ILE A 747 17.57 -4.50 -17.50
N MET A 748 17.20 -5.27 -16.46
CA MET A 748 16.64 -4.69 -15.23
C MET A 748 17.67 -4.01 -14.30
N CYS A 749 18.98 -4.21 -14.50
CA CYS A 749 20.01 -3.65 -13.61
C CYS A 749 19.98 -2.10 -13.48
N PRO A 750 19.89 -1.31 -14.56
CA PRO A 750 19.81 0.16 -14.49
C PRO A 750 18.60 0.71 -13.73
N LEU A 751 17.52 -0.07 -13.50
CA LEU A 751 16.37 0.39 -12.71
C LEU A 751 16.76 0.79 -11.28
N ARG A 752 17.82 0.20 -10.71
CA ARG A 752 18.32 0.59 -9.39
C ARG A 752 18.87 2.01 -9.40
N ASP A 753 19.59 2.36 -10.45
CA ASP A 753 20.20 3.68 -10.63
C ASP A 753 19.13 4.74 -10.97
N ILE A 754 18.08 4.34 -11.72
CA ILE A 754 16.90 5.16 -12.02
C ILE A 754 16.11 5.49 -10.74
N LEU A 755 15.81 4.49 -9.91
CA LEU A 755 15.09 4.65 -8.63
C LEU A 755 15.87 5.46 -7.58
N GLU A 756 17.21 5.47 -7.66
CA GLU A 756 18.03 6.37 -6.84
C GLU A 756 17.97 7.81 -7.35
N LEU A 757 17.97 7.99 -8.68
CA LEU A 757 17.93 9.30 -9.34
C LEU A 757 16.59 10.02 -9.19
N GLU A 758 15.48 9.27 -9.11
CA GLU A 758 14.13 9.82 -8.87
C GLU A 758 14.05 10.63 -7.56
N LYS A 759 14.89 10.31 -6.56
CA LYS A 759 14.98 11.05 -5.29
C LYS A 759 15.53 12.47 -5.44
N GLU A 760 16.13 12.80 -6.57
CA GLU A 760 16.51 14.18 -6.91
C GLU A 760 15.32 15.04 -7.39
N GLY A 761 14.14 14.43 -7.55
CA GLY A 761 12.90 15.08 -7.96
C GLY A 761 12.84 15.43 -9.45
N PRO A 762 11.78 16.11 -9.92
CA PRO A 762 11.60 16.45 -11.34
C PRO A 762 12.55 17.56 -11.84
N CYS A 763 13.27 18.23 -10.93
CA CYS A 763 14.16 19.36 -11.19
C CYS A 763 15.60 19.11 -10.68
N PRO A 764 16.31 18.06 -11.15
CA PRO A 764 17.68 17.78 -10.72
C PRO A 764 18.63 18.90 -11.15
N LYS A 765 19.69 19.15 -10.37
CA LYS A 765 20.67 20.21 -10.65
C LYS A 765 21.51 19.95 -11.90
N ASP A 766 21.63 18.69 -12.32
CA ASP A 766 22.34 18.26 -13.50
C ASP A 766 21.63 17.04 -14.12
N PHE A 767 21.37 17.10 -15.43
CA PHE A 767 20.77 16.02 -16.19
C PHE A 767 21.80 15.04 -16.79
N SER A 768 23.10 15.23 -16.55
CA SER A 768 24.16 14.34 -17.07
C SER A 768 23.95 12.89 -16.66
N LYS A 769 23.48 12.62 -15.44
CA LYS A 769 23.11 11.28 -14.96
C LYS A 769 21.97 10.65 -15.77
N VAL A 770 20.95 11.45 -16.12
CA VAL A 770 19.83 11.00 -16.96
C VAL A 770 20.34 10.62 -18.35
N ASP A 771 21.22 11.43 -18.93
CA ASP A 771 21.78 11.16 -20.27
C ASP A 771 22.75 9.98 -20.27
N GLN A 772 23.55 9.78 -19.21
CA GLN A 772 24.42 8.62 -19.04
C GLN A 772 23.61 7.32 -18.89
N LEU A 773 22.53 7.31 -18.10
CA LEU A 773 21.65 6.15 -17.98
C LEU A 773 20.88 5.87 -19.27
N HIS A 774 20.42 6.90 -19.98
CA HIS A 774 19.79 6.76 -21.29
C HIS A 774 20.75 6.12 -22.31
N GLN A 775 21.98 6.65 -22.40
CA GLN A 775 23.01 6.12 -23.29
C GLN A 775 23.36 4.66 -22.97
N ARG A 776 23.48 4.31 -21.69
CA ARG A 776 23.69 2.93 -21.22
C ARG A 776 22.53 1.98 -21.56
N LEU A 777 21.29 2.47 -21.60
CA LEU A 777 20.14 1.69 -22.05
C LEU A 777 20.19 1.42 -23.56
N LEU A 778 20.51 2.43 -24.38
CA LEU A 778 20.72 2.24 -25.82
C LEU A 778 21.88 1.27 -26.13
N GLU A 779 22.96 1.34 -25.35
CA GLU A 779 24.10 0.41 -25.47
C GLU A 779 23.71 -1.02 -25.11
N LEU A 780 22.88 -1.23 -24.08
CA LEU A 780 22.32 -2.54 -23.74
C LEU A 780 21.36 -3.04 -24.83
N GLU A 781 20.55 -2.16 -25.42
CA GLU A 781 19.63 -2.51 -26.50
C GLU A 781 20.38 -2.97 -27.76
N ALA A 782 21.42 -2.23 -28.17
CA ALA A 782 22.29 -2.61 -29.29
C ALA A 782 23.03 -3.94 -29.04
N GLN A 783 23.33 -4.26 -27.77
CA GLN A 783 23.93 -5.54 -27.35
C GLN A 783 22.92 -6.72 -27.32
N THR A 784 21.63 -6.51 -27.63
CA THR A 784 20.63 -7.59 -27.63
C THR A 784 21.08 -8.78 -28.48
N PRO A 785 21.15 -10.02 -27.93
CA PRO A 785 21.56 -11.20 -28.67
C PRO A 785 20.72 -11.41 -29.94
N PRO A 786 21.32 -11.79 -31.09
CA PRO A 786 20.61 -11.84 -32.38
C PRO A 786 19.30 -12.62 -32.38
N TYR A 787 19.22 -13.72 -31.63
CA TYR A 787 18.03 -14.56 -31.52
C TYR A 787 16.91 -13.95 -30.67
N PHE A 788 17.19 -12.94 -29.83
CA PHE A 788 16.22 -12.21 -29.01
C PHE A 788 15.75 -10.88 -29.61
N ARG A 789 16.34 -10.43 -30.72
CA ARG A 789 15.96 -9.17 -31.39
C ARG A 789 14.54 -9.26 -31.95
N LEU A 790 13.85 -8.12 -31.97
CA LEU A 790 12.56 -8.00 -32.66
C LEU A 790 12.75 -7.82 -34.17
N GLU A 791 13.64 -6.91 -34.56
CA GLU A 791 14.03 -6.69 -35.95
C GLU A 791 15.20 -7.60 -36.38
N ASN A 792 15.12 -8.14 -37.60
CA ASN A 792 16.13 -9.02 -38.19
C ASN A 792 16.65 -10.14 -37.24
N PRO A 793 15.76 -10.96 -36.64
CA PRO A 793 16.13 -11.97 -35.68
C PRO A 793 16.93 -13.12 -36.29
N ASP A 794 17.85 -13.67 -35.50
CA ASP A 794 18.40 -15.01 -35.77
C ASP A 794 17.36 -16.08 -35.40
N MET A 795 16.85 -16.76 -36.43
CA MET A 795 15.81 -17.81 -36.32
C MET A 795 16.38 -19.24 -36.34
N ARG A 796 17.71 -19.43 -36.36
CA ARG A 796 18.38 -20.76 -36.45
C ARG A 796 17.93 -21.76 -35.38
N PHE A 797 17.39 -21.28 -34.26
CA PHE A 797 17.01 -22.10 -33.10
C PHE A 797 15.50 -22.31 -32.95
N ASP A 798 14.65 -21.62 -33.73
CA ASP A 798 13.21 -21.52 -33.46
C ASP A 798 12.48 -22.88 -33.55
N GLU A 799 12.91 -23.74 -34.48
CA GLU A 799 12.33 -25.07 -34.70
C GLU A 799 12.89 -26.13 -33.73
N LEU A 800 13.88 -25.80 -32.90
CA LEU A 800 14.47 -26.76 -31.97
C LEU A 800 13.52 -27.01 -30.77
N PRO A 801 13.23 -28.29 -30.40
CA PRO A 801 12.32 -28.60 -29.31
C PRO A 801 12.68 -28.02 -27.93
N GLY A 802 13.94 -27.62 -27.71
CA GLY A 802 14.38 -26.94 -26.49
C GLY A 802 14.18 -25.42 -26.50
N CYS A 803 13.81 -24.83 -27.64
CA CYS A 803 13.91 -23.39 -27.94
C CYS A 803 12.59 -22.78 -28.48
N TYR A 804 11.49 -23.54 -28.52
CA TYR A 804 10.13 -23.13 -28.94
C TYR A 804 9.61 -21.81 -28.32
N TRP A 805 10.19 -21.38 -27.20
CA TRP A 805 9.85 -20.18 -26.45
C TRP A 805 10.52 -18.90 -27.00
N ILE A 806 11.55 -19.01 -27.85
CA ILE A 806 12.31 -17.85 -28.39
C ILE A 806 11.40 -16.85 -29.15
N PRO A 807 10.45 -17.26 -30.03
CA PRO A 807 9.57 -16.31 -30.71
C PRO A 807 8.74 -15.43 -29.75
N TYR A 808 8.28 -15.99 -28.62
CA TYR A 808 7.55 -15.24 -27.58
C TYR A 808 8.46 -14.28 -26.79
N VAL A 809 9.76 -14.57 -26.73
CA VAL A 809 10.76 -13.72 -26.06
C VAL A 809 11.05 -12.44 -26.85
N ARG A 810 11.04 -12.51 -28.19
CA ARG A 810 11.22 -11.33 -29.07
C ARG A 810 10.15 -10.26 -28.89
N ALA A 811 8.92 -10.65 -28.54
CA ALA A 811 7.82 -9.72 -28.24
C ALA A 811 7.80 -9.20 -26.79
N THR A 812 8.56 -9.81 -25.86
CA THR A 812 8.47 -9.52 -24.42
C THR A 812 9.73 -8.92 -23.79
N LEU A 813 10.92 -9.13 -24.36
CA LEU A 813 12.14 -8.43 -23.91
C LEU A 813 12.16 -6.93 -24.25
N PRO A 814 11.74 -6.46 -25.44
CA PRO A 814 11.70 -5.02 -25.74
C PRO A 814 10.81 -4.22 -24.79
N GLN A 815 9.77 -4.85 -24.23
CA GLN A 815 8.92 -4.23 -23.20
C GLN A 815 9.72 -3.84 -21.94
N LEU A 816 10.74 -4.61 -21.55
CA LEU A 816 11.60 -4.27 -20.41
C LEU A 816 12.49 -3.07 -20.72
N MET A 817 13.02 -2.98 -21.94
CA MET A 817 13.85 -1.83 -22.36
C MET A 817 13.02 -0.55 -22.48
N ALA A 818 11.86 -0.63 -23.14
CA ALA A 818 10.92 0.46 -23.24
C ALA A 818 10.42 0.91 -21.85
N PHE A 819 10.13 -0.02 -20.93
CA PHE A 819 9.78 0.32 -19.55
C PHE A 819 10.91 1.08 -18.83
N ASN A 820 12.17 0.67 -18.98
CA ASN A 820 13.30 1.38 -18.38
C ASN A 820 13.42 2.83 -18.90
N LEU A 821 13.28 3.03 -20.22
CA LEU A 821 13.32 4.36 -20.84
C LEU A 821 12.13 5.22 -20.39
N MET A 822 10.93 4.64 -20.32
CA MET A 822 9.76 5.29 -19.74
C MET A 822 10.00 5.71 -18.29
N ALA A 823 10.53 4.81 -17.43
CA ALA A 823 10.81 5.08 -16.02
C ALA A 823 11.89 6.17 -15.85
N LEU A 824 12.97 6.11 -16.63
CA LEU A 824 14.05 7.10 -16.61
C LEU A 824 13.58 8.52 -16.99
N HIS A 825 12.65 8.65 -17.95
CA HIS A 825 12.22 9.95 -18.45
C HIS A 825 10.93 10.48 -17.81
N ARG A 826 10.10 9.60 -17.21
CA ARG A 826 8.82 9.89 -16.53
C ARG A 826 8.88 11.06 -15.53
N PRO A 827 9.85 11.18 -14.60
CA PRO A 827 9.92 12.30 -13.67
C PRO A 827 10.17 13.66 -14.36
N TYR A 828 10.71 13.66 -15.58
CA TYR A 828 11.27 14.85 -16.22
C TYR A 828 10.45 15.36 -17.43
N ILE A 829 9.29 14.77 -17.73
CA ILE A 829 8.46 15.17 -18.89
C ILE A 829 7.99 16.63 -18.80
N PHE A 830 7.71 17.12 -17.60
CA PHE A 830 7.26 18.50 -17.39
C PHE A 830 8.40 19.51 -17.58
N THR A 831 9.60 19.15 -17.13
CA THR A 831 10.74 20.06 -16.97
C THR A 831 11.75 19.99 -18.11
N ARG A 832 11.82 18.87 -18.86
CA ARG A 832 12.85 18.62 -19.88
C ARG A 832 12.24 18.12 -21.19
N ARG A 833 12.27 18.96 -22.24
CA ARG A 833 11.78 18.61 -23.58
C ARG A 833 12.41 17.34 -24.16
N LYS A 834 13.72 17.10 -23.97
CA LYS A 834 14.37 15.83 -24.38
C LYS A 834 13.69 14.63 -23.73
N SER A 835 13.38 14.69 -22.42
CA SER A 835 12.68 13.60 -21.73
C SER A 835 11.26 13.40 -22.23
N ARG A 836 10.53 14.44 -22.71
CA ARG A 836 9.25 14.23 -23.42
C ARG A 836 9.43 13.40 -24.68
N THR A 837 10.39 13.79 -25.53
CA THR A 837 10.68 13.08 -26.79
C THR A 837 11.00 11.60 -26.55
N GLU A 838 11.90 11.31 -25.60
CA GLU A 838 12.33 9.93 -25.34
C GLU A 838 11.28 9.10 -24.58
N ALA A 839 10.52 9.71 -23.64
CA ALA A 839 9.38 9.04 -23.00
C ALA A 839 8.24 8.73 -23.99
N LEU A 840 8.02 9.61 -24.99
CA LEU A 840 7.00 9.43 -26.01
C LEU A 840 7.35 8.29 -26.97
N LYS A 841 8.60 8.22 -27.45
CA LYS A 841 9.13 7.08 -28.23
C LYS A 841 8.94 5.77 -27.46
N ALA A 842 9.52 5.68 -26.26
CA ALA A 842 9.46 4.46 -25.45
C ALA A 842 8.03 4.03 -25.11
N SER A 843 7.08 4.97 -24.98
CA SER A 843 5.66 4.64 -24.83
C SER A 843 5.06 4.01 -26.10
N LEU A 844 5.41 4.50 -27.29
CA LEU A 844 5.00 3.90 -28.57
C LEU A 844 5.66 2.52 -28.79
N ASP A 845 6.95 2.38 -28.48
CA ASP A 845 7.72 1.14 -28.62
C ASP A 845 7.19 0.04 -27.68
N MET A 846 6.83 0.42 -26.45
CA MET A 846 6.07 -0.41 -25.51
C MET A 846 4.72 -0.81 -26.11
N LEU A 847 3.92 0.13 -26.61
CA LEU A 847 2.58 -0.16 -27.13
C LEU A 847 2.59 -0.99 -28.42
N HIS A 848 3.67 -0.92 -29.21
CA HIS A 848 3.95 -1.82 -30.33
C HIS A 848 4.28 -3.23 -29.84
N SER A 849 5.25 -3.35 -28.93
CA SER A 849 5.68 -4.63 -28.34
C SER A 849 4.51 -5.36 -27.64
N GLN A 850 3.66 -4.61 -26.95
CA GLN A 850 2.43 -5.10 -26.31
C GLN A 850 1.38 -5.59 -27.33
N ARG A 851 1.30 -4.99 -28.52
CA ARG A 851 0.42 -5.47 -29.60
C ARG A 851 0.89 -6.82 -30.12
N LEU A 852 2.18 -6.96 -30.41
CA LEU A 852 2.77 -8.22 -30.87
C LEU A 852 2.65 -9.31 -29.80
N HIS A 853 2.87 -8.97 -28.53
CA HIS A 853 2.68 -9.92 -27.44
C HIS A 853 1.21 -10.35 -27.31
N PHE A 854 0.25 -9.43 -27.36
CA PHE A 854 -1.18 -9.77 -27.34
C PHE A 854 -1.57 -10.70 -28.49
N GLN A 855 -1.08 -10.44 -29.71
CA GLN A 855 -1.30 -11.29 -30.88
C GLN A 855 -0.68 -12.69 -30.77
N SER A 856 0.37 -12.86 -29.95
CA SER A 856 0.99 -14.17 -29.68
C SER A 856 0.24 -15.03 -28.65
N LEU A 857 -0.70 -14.45 -27.89
CA LEU A 857 -1.32 -15.08 -26.73
C LEU A 857 -2.69 -15.71 -27.03
N LYS A 858 -2.99 -16.81 -26.35
CA LYS A 858 -4.30 -17.48 -26.37
C LYS A 858 -5.28 -16.71 -25.46
N PRO A 859 -6.60 -16.66 -25.71
CA PRO A 859 -7.56 -15.94 -24.86
C PRO A 859 -7.62 -16.36 -23.38
N GLN A 860 -7.09 -17.54 -23.04
CA GLN A 860 -6.88 -18.01 -21.67
C GLN A 860 -5.80 -17.17 -20.95
N GLN A 861 -4.75 -16.78 -21.66
CA GLN A 861 -3.57 -16.10 -21.14
C GLN A 861 -3.76 -14.57 -20.99
N TYR A 862 -4.87 -14.00 -21.50
CA TYR A 862 -5.22 -12.58 -21.42
C TYR A 862 -5.33 -12.03 -19.97
N LYS A 863 -5.29 -12.89 -18.95
CA LYS A 863 -5.18 -12.50 -17.55
C LYS A 863 -3.84 -11.88 -17.17
N THR A 864 -2.76 -12.20 -17.89
CA THR A 864 -1.39 -11.81 -17.51
C THR A 864 -1.24 -10.30 -17.26
N PHE A 865 -0.75 -9.95 -16.07
CA PHE A 865 -0.49 -8.56 -15.69
C PHE A 865 0.50 -7.85 -16.62
N SER A 866 1.36 -8.59 -17.32
CA SER A 866 2.31 -8.03 -18.30
C SER A 866 1.63 -7.26 -19.45
N LEU A 867 0.49 -7.75 -19.95
CA LEU A 867 -0.34 -7.04 -20.93
C LEU A 867 -0.95 -5.78 -20.33
N PHE A 868 -1.34 -5.83 -19.06
CA PHE A 868 -2.01 -4.72 -18.39
C PHE A 868 -1.06 -3.54 -18.14
N PHE A 869 0.00 -3.72 -17.32
CA PHE A 869 0.77 -2.57 -16.81
C PHE A 869 1.49 -1.82 -17.94
N GLY A 870 2.15 -2.53 -18.85
CA GLY A 870 2.89 -1.91 -19.95
C GLY A 870 1.98 -1.24 -20.98
N THR A 871 0.74 -1.70 -21.14
CA THR A 871 -0.25 -0.97 -21.94
C THR A 871 -0.72 0.29 -21.22
N PHE A 872 -1.11 0.18 -19.94
CA PHE A 872 -1.73 1.30 -19.21
C PHE A 872 -0.75 2.45 -18.94
N ASP A 873 0.41 2.16 -18.35
CA ASP A 873 1.43 3.18 -18.03
C ASP A 873 1.90 3.93 -19.28
N ALA A 874 2.06 3.25 -20.42
CA ALA A 874 2.49 3.86 -21.67
C ALA A 874 1.43 4.81 -22.27
N ILE A 875 0.15 4.44 -22.21
CA ILE A 875 -0.93 5.30 -22.71
C ILE A 875 -1.09 6.55 -21.87
N VAL A 876 -1.04 6.40 -20.54
CA VAL A 876 -1.16 7.55 -19.64
C VAL A 876 0.02 8.50 -19.84
N LEU A 877 1.25 7.98 -19.92
CA LEU A 877 2.45 8.78 -20.16
C LEU A 877 2.41 9.50 -21.53
N MET A 878 2.06 8.77 -22.60
CA MET A 878 1.87 9.32 -23.95
C MET A 878 0.79 10.41 -23.99
N ALA A 879 -0.38 10.15 -23.39
CA ALA A 879 -1.51 11.08 -23.42
C ALA A 879 -1.26 12.32 -22.55
N ALA A 880 -0.60 12.17 -21.39
CA ALA A 880 -0.20 13.32 -20.57
C ALA A 880 0.74 14.26 -21.34
N ILE A 881 1.69 13.73 -22.12
CA ILE A 881 2.57 14.52 -23.00
C ILE A 881 1.74 15.28 -24.05
N PHE A 882 0.83 14.62 -24.79
CA PHE A 882 0.03 15.31 -25.82
C PHE A 882 -1.01 16.29 -25.26
N VAL A 883 -1.60 16.01 -24.09
CA VAL A 883 -2.60 16.90 -23.49
C VAL A 883 -1.96 18.17 -22.91
N LEU A 884 -0.75 18.08 -22.36
CA LEU A 884 -0.05 19.23 -21.77
C LEU A 884 0.84 19.98 -22.78
N PHE A 885 1.29 19.32 -23.84
CA PHE A 885 2.18 19.89 -24.87
C PHE A 885 1.66 19.67 -26.32
N PRO A 886 0.40 20.01 -26.66
CA PRO A 886 -0.23 19.70 -27.96
C PRO A 886 0.36 20.43 -29.19
N LYS A 887 1.31 21.34 -28.98
CA LYS A 887 2.09 22.02 -30.02
C LYS A 887 3.38 21.24 -30.36
N GLU A 888 3.79 20.24 -29.56
CA GLU A 888 4.94 19.34 -29.82
C GLU A 888 4.50 18.03 -30.53
N HIS A 889 5.45 17.36 -31.21
CA HIS A 889 5.29 16.00 -31.78
C HIS A 889 4.04 15.71 -32.64
N ARG A 890 3.58 16.71 -33.42
CA ARG A 890 2.41 16.60 -34.31
C ARG A 890 2.52 15.48 -35.35
N ASP A 891 3.74 15.15 -35.76
CA ASP A 891 4.11 14.02 -36.61
C ASP A 891 3.71 12.64 -36.01
N LEU A 892 3.74 12.50 -34.69
CA LEU A 892 3.44 11.24 -33.99
C LEU A 892 1.95 11.10 -33.60
N VAL A 893 1.14 12.15 -33.73
CA VAL A 893 -0.27 12.18 -33.26
C VAL A 893 -1.13 11.07 -33.89
N GLN A 894 -0.99 10.82 -35.19
CA GLN A 894 -1.76 9.76 -35.87
C GLN A 894 -1.40 8.36 -35.32
N SER A 895 -0.11 8.11 -35.08
CA SER A 895 0.37 6.86 -34.47
C SER A 895 -0.16 6.71 -33.05
N ALA A 896 -0.06 7.76 -32.23
CA ALA A 896 -0.53 7.77 -30.85
C ALA A 896 -2.04 7.47 -30.73
N LEU A 897 -2.88 8.09 -31.57
CA LEU A 897 -4.33 7.84 -31.60
C LEU A 897 -4.66 6.40 -32.05
N GLN A 898 -3.89 5.86 -33.00
CA GLN A 898 -4.06 4.49 -33.47
C GLN A 898 -3.65 3.45 -32.42
N HIS A 899 -2.54 3.67 -31.72
CA HIS A 899 -2.11 2.86 -30.57
C HIS A 899 -3.08 2.96 -29.40
N PHE A 900 -3.71 4.12 -29.17
CA PHE A 900 -4.78 4.28 -28.18
C PHE A 900 -5.97 3.37 -28.49
N THR A 901 -6.42 3.36 -29.75
CA THR A 901 -7.56 2.54 -30.20
C THR A 901 -7.27 1.05 -30.02
N TRP A 902 -6.11 0.56 -30.47
CA TRP A 902 -5.67 -0.83 -30.26
C TRP A 902 -5.53 -1.25 -28.80
N ALA A 903 -5.38 -0.29 -27.88
CA ALA A 903 -5.30 -0.58 -26.45
C ALA A 903 -6.67 -0.62 -25.76
N VAL A 904 -7.63 0.19 -26.21
CA VAL A 904 -9.03 0.06 -25.78
C VAL A 904 -9.59 -1.29 -26.22
N GLU A 905 -9.42 -1.65 -27.50
CA GLU A 905 -9.77 -2.98 -28.04
C GLU A 905 -9.15 -4.13 -27.21
N ARG A 906 -7.87 -3.99 -26.83
CA ARG A 906 -7.15 -4.95 -25.99
C ARG A 906 -7.75 -5.04 -24.58
N PHE A 907 -8.07 -3.91 -23.95
CA PHE A 907 -8.60 -3.89 -22.58
C PHE A 907 -10.05 -4.37 -22.53
N GLU A 908 -10.85 -4.09 -23.55
CA GLU A 908 -12.18 -4.68 -23.72
C GLU A 908 -12.08 -6.22 -23.81
N ALA A 909 -11.22 -6.74 -24.69
CA ALA A 909 -10.96 -8.18 -24.83
C ALA A 909 -10.35 -8.85 -23.57
N MET A 910 -9.70 -8.09 -22.69
CA MET A 910 -9.18 -8.56 -21.40
C MET A 910 -10.20 -8.45 -20.26
N SER A 911 -11.21 -7.56 -20.38
CA SER A 911 -12.05 -7.08 -19.26
C SER A 911 -12.87 -8.16 -18.54
N ASP A 912 -13.36 -9.16 -19.26
CA ASP A 912 -14.05 -10.34 -18.69
C ASP A 912 -13.15 -11.19 -17.77
N ARG A 913 -11.82 -11.04 -17.89
CA ARG A 913 -10.82 -11.96 -17.32
C ARG A 913 -9.81 -11.26 -16.43
N ASN A 914 -9.58 -9.96 -16.62
CA ASN A 914 -8.63 -9.14 -15.87
C ASN A 914 -9.36 -7.94 -15.24
N LYS A 915 -9.47 -7.94 -13.91
CA LYS A 915 -10.18 -6.93 -13.12
C LYS A 915 -9.58 -5.52 -13.26
N LEU A 916 -8.25 -5.41 -13.38
CA LEU A 916 -7.56 -4.13 -13.59
C LEU A 916 -7.83 -3.57 -14.99
N ALA A 917 -7.81 -4.41 -16.03
CA ALA A 917 -8.19 -3.99 -17.39
C ALA A 917 -9.63 -3.46 -17.43
N LYS A 918 -10.56 -4.12 -16.72
CA LYS A 918 -11.95 -3.67 -16.59
C LYS A 918 -12.09 -2.32 -15.88
N ALA A 919 -11.35 -2.10 -14.77
CA ALA A 919 -11.35 -0.83 -14.06
C ALA A 919 -10.75 0.31 -14.91
N ALA A 920 -9.66 0.04 -15.62
CA ALA A 920 -8.96 1.02 -16.46
C ALA A 920 -9.75 1.53 -17.66
N LEU A 921 -10.78 0.81 -18.14
CA LEU A 921 -11.54 1.21 -19.35
C LEU A 921 -12.18 2.61 -19.22
N GLY A 922 -12.79 2.94 -18.08
CA GLY A 922 -13.37 4.28 -17.87
C GLY A 922 -12.31 5.38 -17.86
N VAL A 923 -11.13 5.10 -17.28
CA VAL A 923 -9.98 6.01 -17.29
C VAL A 923 -9.47 6.23 -18.72
N LEU A 924 -9.31 5.16 -19.51
CA LEU A 924 -8.90 5.24 -20.92
C LEU A 924 -9.91 6.03 -21.76
N GLN A 925 -11.21 5.85 -21.54
CA GLN A 925 -12.25 6.62 -22.24
C GLN A 925 -12.17 8.12 -21.91
N ALA A 926 -12.05 8.50 -20.64
CA ALA A 926 -11.89 9.89 -20.21
C ALA A 926 -10.60 10.53 -20.76
N ILE A 927 -9.49 9.79 -20.78
CA ILE A 927 -8.23 10.24 -21.43
C ILE A 927 -8.43 10.44 -22.94
N TYR A 928 -9.13 9.54 -23.63
CA TYR A 928 -9.33 9.61 -25.08
C TYR A 928 -10.19 10.81 -25.51
N VAL A 929 -11.27 11.08 -24.77
CA VAL A 929 -12.13 12.27 -24.96
C VAL A 929 -11.31 13.55 -24.78
N ARG A 930 -10.53 13.62 -23.70
CA ARG A 930 -9.63 14.74 -23.39
C ARG A 930 -8.57 14.96 -24.48
N LEU A 931 -7.88 13.89 -24.89
CA LEU A 931 -6.85 13.90 -25.92
C LEU A 931 -7.38 14.42 -27.27
N LYS A 932 -8.57 13.96 -27.70
CA LYS A 932 -9.22 14.47 -28.93
C LYS A 932 -9.59 15.94 -28.82
N LYS A 933 -10.09 16.39 -27.67
CA LYS A 933 -10.45 17.80 -27.43
C LYS A 933 -9.21 18.70 -27.55
N THR A 934 -8.13 18.39 -26.83
CA THR A 934 -6.88 19.18 -26.88
C THR A 934 -6.26 19.24 -28.29
N LEU A 935 -6.41 18.16 -29.07
CA LEU A 935 -5.88 18.10 -30.45
C LEU A 935 -6.82 18.72 -31.50
N GLY A 936 -7.98 19.27 -31.11
CA GLY A 936 -8.94 19.91 -32.01
C GLY A 936 -9.68 18.94 -32.96
N ILE A 937 -9.77 17.66 -32.60
CA ILE A 937 -10.29 16.60 -33.49
C ILE A 937 -11.81 16.48 -33.31
N SER A 938 -12.56 16.84 -34.36
CA SER A 938 -14.03 16.82 -34.39
C SER A 938 -14.64 15.47 -33.95
N CYS A 939 -15.61 15.52 -33.05
CA CYS A 939 -16.28 14.33 -32.49
C CYS A 939 -17.44 13.84 -33.37
N SER A 940 -17.16 13.47 -34.62
CA SER A 940 -18.17 12.98 -35.58
C SER A 940 -18.20 11.45 -35.76
N SER A 941 -17.20 10.72 -35.24
CA SER A 941 -17.07 9.26 -35.45
C SER A 941 -17.28 8.38 -34.21
N ALA A 942 -17.31 8.95 -32.99
CA ALA A 942 -17.36 8.15 -31.76
C ALA A 942 -18.64 7.28 -31.67
N LYS A 943 -19.78 7.85 -32.05
CA LYS A 943 -21.10 7.20 -32.03
C LYS A 943 -21.24 6.07 -33.07
N ALA A 944 -20.42 6.06 -34.13
CA ALA A 944 -20.45 5.04 -35.17
C ALA A 944 -19.65 3.77 -34.80
N MET A 945 -18.60 3.89 -33.98
CA MET A 945 -17.84 2.74 -33.49
C MET A 945 -18.50 2.09 -32.27
N LEU A 946 -19.03 2.88 -31.33
CA LEU A 946 -19.56 2.38 -30.05
C LEU A 946 -20.95 1.69 -30.14
N LEU A 947 -21.68 1.83 -31.25
CA LEU A 947 -23.04 1.27 -31.40
C LEU A 947 -23.11 -0.01 -32.27
N ASN A 948 -22.02 -0.40 -32.93
CA ASN A 948 -21.97 -1.59 -33.79
C ASN A 948 -21.60 -2.90 -33.04
N SER A 949 -21.46 -2.85 -31.72
CA SER A 949 -20.97 -3.96 -30.87
C SER A 949 -22.04 -4.56 -29.93
N ALA A 950 -23.33 -4.38 -30.23
CA ALA A 950 -24.43 -5.06 -29.54
C ALA A 950 -24.86 -6.37 -30.26
N PRO A 951 -24.93 -7.52 -29.56
CA PRO A 951 -25.20 -8.81 -30.20
C PRO A 951 -26.66 -8.95 -30.63
N THR A 952 -26.93 -8.82 -31.93
CA THR A 952 -28.27 -9.01 -32.50
C THR A 952 -28.56 -10.50 -32.70
N THR A 953 -29.40 -11.10 -31.86
CA THR A 953 -29.94 -12.44 -32.11
C THR A 953 -30.82 -12.43 -33.35
N THR A 954 -30.47 -13.22 -34.37
CA THR A 954 -31.36 -13.47 -35.53
C THR A 954 -31.22 -14.93 -35.97
N THR A 955 -32.34 -15.53 -36.36
CA THR A 955 -32.45 -16.95 -36.71
C THR A 955 -31.87 -17.25 -38.09
N GLY A 956 -31.23 -18.41 -38.24
CA GLY A 956 -30.31 -18.67 -39.34
C GLY A 956 -30.92 -19.02 -40.69
N SER A 957 -30.08 -18.93 -41.71
CA SER A 957 -30.15 -19.70 -42.96
C SER A 957 -28.73 -20.14 -43.36
N SER A 958 -28.58 -21.00 -44.37
CA SER A 958 -27.41 -21.87 -44.55
C SER A 958 -26.60 -21.67 -45.84
N TYR A 959 -25.37 -22.21 -45.80
CA TYR A 959 -24.38 -22.39 -46.90
C TYR A 959 -23.47 -21.21 -47.28
N GLY A 960 -22.22 -21.58 -47.62
CA GLY A 960 -21.15 -20.69 -48.12
C GLY A 960 -19.95 -20.65 -47.18
N GLY A 961 -18.83 -21.30 -47.56
CA GLY A 961 -17.58 -21.26 -46.78
C GLY A 961 -16.43 -20.64 -47.56
N GLY A 962 -15.57 -19.87 -46.89
CA GLY A 962 -14.33 -19.33 -47.45
C GLY A 962 -13.82 -18.05 -46.79
N ASN A 963 -12.51 -18.01 -46.55
CA ASN A 963 -11.65 -16.86 -46.19
C ASN A 963 -11.86 -16.15 -44.84
N SER A 964 -10.75 -15.56 -44.36
CA SER A 964 -10.66 -14.72 -43.17
C SER A 964 -10.63 -13.22 -43.52
N PRO A 965 -10.96 -12.31 -42.58
CA PRO A 965 -10.92 -10.86 -42.79
C PRO A 965 -9.74 -10.17 -42.09
N PHE A 966 -8.50 -10.64 -42.31
CA PHE A 966 -7.30 -9.88 -41.96
C PHE A 966 -6.29 -9.96 -43.12
N SER A 967 -6.38 -8.99 -44.04
CA SER A 967 -5.42 -8.84 -45.15
C SER A 967 -4.17 -8.14 -44.67
N PHE A 968 -3.01 -8.64 -45.08
CA PHE A 968 -1.73 -7.93 -44.97
C PHE A 968 -1.67 -6.82 -46.02
N ALA A 969 -0.93 -5.76 -45.71
CA ALA A 969 -0.45 -4.77 -46.66
C ALA A 969 1.03 -4.52 -46.35
N ASP A 970 1.89 -4.63 -47.35
CA ASP A 970 3.34 -4.64 -47.16
C ASP A 970 3.91 -3.25 -46.80
N PRO A 971 4.94 -3.17 -45.96
CA PRO A 971 5.70 -1.94 -45.75
C PRO A 971 6.60 -1.66 -46.98
N PRO A 972 6.82 -0.38 -47.35
CA PRO A 972 7.73 -0.02 -48.43
C PRO A 972 9.18 -0.30 -48.02
N SER A 973 9.94 -0.97 -48.89
CA SER A 973 11.36 -1.27 -48.68
C SER A 973 12.25 -0.03 -48.77
N THR A 974 13.08 0.22 -47.76
CA THR A 974 14.25 1.12 -47.86
C THR A 974 15.54 0.31 -47.75
N ALA A 975 16.45 0.52 -48.70
CA ALA A 975 17.73 -0.17 -48.76
C ALA A 975 18.76 0.45 -47.80
N ALA A 976 19.80 -0.32 -47.46
CA ALA A 976 20.79 0.01 -46.43
C ALA A 976 22.12 0.55 -47.03
N VAL A 977 23.13 0.65 -46.16
CA VAL A 977 24.60 0.70 -46.41
C VAL A 977 25.28 2.09 -46.39
N MET A 978 25.97 2.34 -45.26
CA MET A 978 27.20 3.18 -45.08
C MET A 978 27.11 4.69 -45.38
N GLY A 979 28.00 5.54 -44.86
CA GLY A 979 29.07 5.34 -43.87
C GLY A 979 30.16 6.42 -43.98
N ASP A 980 30.75 6.82 -42.85
CA ASP A 980 31.90 7.72 -42.66
C ASP A 980 32.01 9.04 -43.47
N SER A 981 32.12 10.16 -42.76
CA SER A 981 33.40 10.91 -42.64
C SER A 981 33.18 12.35 -42.12
N PHE A 982 34.24 12.91 -41.51
CA PHE A 982 34.27 14.23 -40.87
C PHE A 982 34.95 15.28 -41.76
N LEU A 983 34.71 16.57 -41.42
CA LEU A 983 35.50 17.78 -41.73
C LEU A 983 35.32 18.55 -43.05
N ASN A 984 35.59 19.86 -42.90
CA ASN A 984 36.04 20.88 -43.86
C ASN A 984 35.06 21.64 -44.77
N ASN A 985 34.65 22.80 -44.25
CA ASN A 985 35.15 24.12 -44.69
C ASN A 985 35.02 24.58 -46.16
N LEU A 986 34.26 25.67 -46.30
CA LEU A 986 34.49 26.85 -47.14
C LEU A 986 34.36 26.79 -48.68
N ALA A 987 34.07 27.99 -49.19
CA ALA A 987 34.45 28.52 -50.51
C ALA A 987 33.62 28.16 -51.76
N ASN A 988 32.53 28.91 -51.93
CA ASN A 988 32.40 29.99 -52.94
C ASN A 988 32.34 29.64 -54.45
N GLY A 989 31.47 30.36 -55.17
CA GLY A 989 31.34 30.36 -56.63
C GLY A 989 29.94 29.93 -57.11
N GLY A 990 29.17 30.73 -57.87
CA GLY A 990 29.38 32.14 -58.20
C GLY A 990 28.54 32.61 -59.41
N GLY A 991 27.80 33.72 -59.25
CA GLY A 991 26.96 34.34 -60.29
C GLY A 991 25.61 33.65 -60.52
N GLY A 992 24.53 34.33 -60.88
CA GLY A 992 24.28 35.78 -61.03
C GLY A 992 22.91 36.00 -61.70
N GLY A 993 22.26 37.18 -61.67
CA GLY A 993 22.57 38.43 -60.97
C GLY A 993 21.61 39.55 -61.38
N GLY A 994 21.37 40.52 -60.49
CA GLY A 994 20.53 41.71 -60.73
C GLY A 994 19.06 41.60 -60.24
N GLY A 995 18.48 42.62 -59.61
CA GLY A 995 19.11 43.84 -59.10
C GLY A 995 18.16 44.94 -58.61
N MET A 996 18.72 45.85 -57.80
CA MET A 996 18.27 47.22 -57.47
C MET A 996 17.00 47.45 -56.61
N GLY A 997 17.13 48.39 -55.66
CA GLY A 997 16.03 49.09 -54.96
C GLY A 997 15.50 48.41 -53.70
N GLY A 998 15.09 49.14 -52.66
CA GLY A 998 15.11 50.59 -52.44
C GLY A 998 14.46 50.95 -51.08
N SER A 999 14.89 52.04 -50.45
CA SER A 999 14.49 52.40 -49.07
C SER A 999 13.12 53.09 -48.93
N SER A 1000 12.73 53.30 -47.67
CA SER A 1000 11.88 54.37 -47.09
C SER A 1000 10.34 54.29 -47.17
N ASP A 1001 9.76 54.46 -45.98
CA ASP A 1001 8.60 55.28 -45.57
C ASP A 1001 7.35 55.43 -46.45
N GLY A 1002 6.20 55.19 -45.81
CA GLY A 1002 5.23 56.29 -45.64
C GLY A 1002 3.82 56.14 -46.20
N GLY A 1003 2.82 56.18 -45.31
CA GLY A 1003 1.57 56.91 -45.58
C GLY A 1003 0.35 56.14 -46.11
N GLY A 1004 -0.52 55.74 -45.18
CA GLY A 1004 -1.98 55.91 -45.22
C GLY A 1004 -2.79 55.58 -46.50
N GLY A 1005 -3.62 54.53 -46.42
CA GLY A 1005 -4.74 54.29 -47.34
C GLY A 1005 -5.89 53.57 -46.63
N ASN A 1006 -7.03 54.23 -46.47
CA ASN A 1006 -8.22 53.65 -45.83
C ASN A 1006 -9.08 52.90 -46.86
N GLY A 1007 -9.52 51.68 -46.54
CA GLY A 1007 -10.32 50.84 -47.43
C GLY A 1007 -11.07 49.76 -46.66
N GLY A 1008 -12.32 50.06 -46.28
CA GLY A 1008 -13.16 49.12 -45.52
C GLY A 1008 -13.75 48.03 -46.41
N GLY A 1009 -13.53 46.77 -46.03
CA GLY A 1009 -14.18 45.59 -46.60
C GLY A 1009 -14.16 44.47 -45.57
N GLY A 1010 -15.29 44.23 -44.90
CA GLY A 1010 -15.39 43.25 -43.82
C GLY A 1010 -16.04 41.95 -44.28
N GLU A 1011 -15.30 40.85 -44.20
CA GLU A 1011 -15.88 39.50 -44.16
C GLU A 1011 -15.35 38.77 -42.91
N ALA A 1012 -16.26 38.14 -42.17
CA ALA A 1012 -15.95 37.50 -40.89
C ALA A 1012 -15.57 36.03 -41.08
N GLY A 1013 -14.27 35.76 -41.25
CA GLY A 1013 -13.68 34.41 -41.21
C GLY A 1013 -13.05 34.12 -39.86
N GLY A 1014 -13.85 33.76 -38.86
CA GLY A 1014 -13.38 33.58 -37.48
C GLY A 1014 -12.40 32.42 -37.32
N ALA A 1015 -11.10 32.73 -37.23
CA ALA A 1015 -10.11 31.79 -36.73
C ALA A 1015 -10.34 31.56 -35.23
N PHE A 1016 -10.60 30.32 -34.82
CA PHE A 1016 -10.61 29.95 -33.41
C PHE A 1016 -9.18 30.01 -32.85
N GLU A 1017 -8.88 31.07 -32.12
CA GLU A 1017 -7.69 31.11 -31.27
C GLU A 1017 -7.85 30.06 -30.15
N LEU A 1018 -7.18 28.93 -30.31
CA LEU A 1018 -7.00 27.95 -29.24
C LEU A 1018 -6.27 28.64 -28.09
N GLY A 1019 -6.99 28.84 -26.98
CA GLY A 1019 -6.58 29.70 -25.88
C GLY A 1019 -5.18 29.38 -25.36
N ASP A 1020 -4.37 30.42 -25.16
CA ASP A 1020 -2.98 30.22 -24.77
C ASP A 1020 -2.83 29.70 -23.33
N TRP A 1021 -1.70 29.02 -23.12
CA TRP A 1021 -1.41 28.13 -22.01
C TRP A 1021 -1.22 28.86 -20.67
N ASN A 1022 -2.34 29.19 -20.02
CA ASN A 1022 -2.35 29.83 -18.71
C ASN A 1022 -2.39 28.81 -17.56
N LEU A 1023 -1.21 28.42 -17.08
CA LEU A 1023 -1.05 27.89 -15.72
C LEU A 1023 -1.44 28.96 -14.69
N PRO A 1024 -1.83 28.58 -13.45
CA PRO A 1024 -1.78 29.51 -12.33
C PRO A 1024 -0.38 30.10 -12.21
N GLY A 1025 -0.25 31.43 -12.15
CA GLY A 1025 1.04 32.14 -12.29
C GLY A 1025 2.14 31.78 -11.26
N ASN A 1026 1.79 31.03 -10.21
CA ASN A 1026 2.68 30.56 -9.15
C ASN A 1026 2.86 29.02 -9.14
N PHE A 1027 2.42 28.30 -10.19
CA PHE A 1027 2.44 26.83 -10.19
C PHE A 1027 3.87 26.26 -10.24
N ASN A 1028 4.27 25.55 -9.18
CA ASN A 1028 5.63 25.02 -9.04
C ASN A 1028 5.74 23.57 -9.53
N TRP A 1029 6.26 23.38 -10.75
CA TRP A 1029 6.57 22.07 -11.32
C TRP A 1029 7.52 21.20 -10.48
N ALA A 1030 8.30 21.78 -9.56
CA ALA A 1030 9.18 21.01 -8.68
C ALA A 1030 8.42 20.16 -7.63
N ASN A 1031 7.14 20.46 -7.39
CA ASN A 1031 6.31 19.75 -6.41
C ASN A 1031 5.48 18.60 -7.05
N LEU A 1032 5.37 18.53 -8.37
CA LEU A 1032 4.46 17.61 -9.06
C LEU A 1032 5.01 16.17 -9.02
N GLN A 1033 4.20 15.21 -8.56
CA GLN A 1033 4.64 13.81 -8.43
C GLN A 1033 4.78 13.11 -9.80
N PRO A 1034 5.73 12.17 -9.96
CA PRO A 1034 5.85 11.36 -11.17
C PRO A 1034 4.58 10.52 -11.44
N ILE A 1035 4.22 10.34 -12.71
CA ILE A 1035 3.03 9.56 -13.11
C ILE A 1035 3.23 8.08 -12.77
N TYR A 1036 2.44 7.56 -11.82
CA TYR A 1036 2.42 6.14 -11.46
C TYR A 1036 1.06 5.51 -11.74
N ALA A 1037 0.62 5.58 -13.01
CA ALA A 1037 -0.73 5.18 -13.43
C ALA A 1037 -1.22 3.84 -12.88
N THR A 1038 -0.43 2.76 -13.00
CA THR A 1038 -0.77 1.46 -12.41
C THR A 1038 -0.91 1.50 -10.88
N SER A 1039 -0.15 2.33 -10.19
CA SER A 1039 -0.28 2.56 -8.73
C SER A 1039 -1.51 3.40 -8.39
N ASP A 1040 -1.77 4.47 -9.15
CA ASP A 1040 -2.94 5.35 -8.97
C ASP A 1040 -4.26 4.58 -9.13
N LEU A 1041 -4.33 3.65 -10.08
CA LEU A 1041 -5.48 2.76 -10.27
C LEU A 1041 -5.66 1.73 -9.14
N ILE A 1042 -4.58 1.31 -8.47
CA ILE A 1042 -4.61 0.25 -7.45
C ILE A 1042 -4.77 0.81 -6.03
N TYR A 1043 -4.26 2.00 -5.74
CA TYR A 1043 -4.21 2.57 -4.39
C TYR A 1043 -4.97 3.89 -4.23
N ASN A 1044 -5.16 4.66 -5.30
CA ASN A 1044 -5.78 5.98 -5.27
C ASN A 1044 -7.19 5.97 -5.92
N ASP A 1045 -7.79 4.79 -6.12
CA ASP A 1045 -9.12 4.56 -6.74
C ASP A 1045 -9.37 5.40 -8.02
N LEU A 1046 -8.37 5.47 -8.92
CA LEU A 1046 -8.46 6.26 -10.15
C LEU A 1046 -9.57 5.76 -11.10
N VAL A 1047 -10.61 6.57 -11.28
CA VAL A 1047 -11.78 6.30 -12.14
C VAL A 1047 -12.02 7.44 -13.12
N GLY A 1048 -12.36 7.12 -14.37
CA GLY A 1048 -12.93 8.07 -15.34
C GLY A 1048 -14.45 7.86 -15.44
N ASN A 1049 -15.22 8.95 -15.52
CA ASN A 1049 -16.69 8.92 -15.47
C ASN A 1049 -17.31 8.53 -16.83
N PRO A 1050 -18.05 7.40 -16.94
CA PRO A 1050 -18.66 6.96 -18.20
C PRO A 1050 -20.10 7.47 -18.42
N ASP A 1051 -20.82 7.86 -17.36
CA ASP A 1051 -22.29 7.94 -17.38
C ASP A 1051 -22.83 9.11 -18.21
N HIS A 1052 -22.05 10.18 -18.37
CA HIS A 1052 -22.43 11.37 -19.14
C HIS A 1052 -22.51 11.17 -20.66
N LEU A 1053 -22.11 9.99 -21.19
CA LEU A 1053 -22.29 9.64 -22.62
C LEU A 1053 -23.70 9.12 -22.94
N SER A 1054 -24.58 8.98 -21.94
CA SER A 1054 -25.96 8.48 -22.10
C SER A 1054 -27.00 9.56 -22.41
N SER A 1055 -26.72 10.83 -22.08
CA SER A 1055 -27.61 11.97 -22.33
C SER A 1055 -27.41 12.56 -23.74
N ASN A 1056 -28.49 12.97 -24.39
CA ASN A 1056 -28.43 13.56 -25.74
C ASN A 1056 -27.59 14.86 -25.76
N ASP A 1057 -26.50 14.84 -26.53
CA ASP A 1057 -25.90 16.04 -27.13
C ASP A 1057 -26.89 16.65 -28.13
N GLY A 1058 -27.80 17.48 -27.62
CA GLY A 1058 -28.55 18.46 -28.41
C GLY A 1058 -27.71 19.73 -28.54
N ASP A 1059 -27.51 20.17 -29.78
CA ASP A 1059 -26.71 21.35 -30.13
C ASP A 1059 -27.13 22.59 -29.30
N ASN A 1060 -26.20 23.14 -28.53
CA ASN A 1060 -26.47 24.29 -27.67
C ASN A 1060 -25.18 25.09 -27.41
N THR A 1061 -24.98 26.14 -28.21
CA THR A 1061 -23.86 27.08 -28.07
C THR A 1061 -23.97 27.86 -26.76
N ALA A 1062 -23.08 27.59 -25.80
CA ALA A 1062 -23.04 28.31 -24.52
C ALA A 1062 -22.52 29.75 -24.70
N THR A 1063 -23.44 30.68 -24.93
CA THR A 1063 -23.14 32.13 -24.98
C THR A 1063 -22.69 32.64 -23.62
N MET A 1064 -21.45 33.12 -23.53
CA MET A 1064 -20.94 33.84 -22.36
C MET A 1064 -21.76 35.11 -22.08
N SER A 1065 -22.34 35.21 -20.88
CA SER A 1065 -23.09 36.39 -20.43
C SER A 1065 -22.41 37.02 -19.22
N MET A 1066 -21.70 38.14 -19.43
CA MET A 1066 -21.30 39.05 -18.35
C MET A 1066 -22.55 39.60 -17.66
N GLY A 1067 -22.69 39.42 -16.34
CA GLY A 1067 -23.86 39.85 -15.56
C GLY A 1067 -23.46 40.35 -14.18
N ASN A 1068 -23.90 41.55 -13.82
CA ASN A 1068 -23.42 42.33 -12.67
C ASN A 1068 -24.07 41.91 -11.32
N ASN A 1069 -23.48 42.33 -10.20
CA ASN A 1069 -23.93 42.04 -8.84
C ASN A 1069 -25.39 42.47 -8.54
N ASN A 1070 -26.13 41.66 -7.77
CA ASN A 1070 -26.68 42.03 -6.44
C ASN A 1070 -27.43 40.86 -5.75
N ASN A 1071 -27.68 41.02 -4.44
CA ASN A 1071 -28.30 40.08 -3.50
C ASN A 1071 -29.63 39.43 -4.00
N ASP A 1072 -29.88 38.16 -3.63
CA ASP A 1072 -30.71 37.86 -2.44
C ASP A 1072 -30.56 36.38 -1.95
N MET A 1073 -31.18 36.04 -0.82
CA MET A 1073 -31.19 34.69 -0.22
C MET A 1073 -32.13 33.70 -0.93
N SER A 1074 -31.64 32.49 -1.20
CA SER A 1074 -32.27 31.22 -0.77
C SER A 1074 -31.46 30.00 -1.21
N GLY A 1075 -31.49 28.93 -0.41
CA GLY A 1075 -30.67 27.74 -0.65
C GLY A 1075 -31.30 26.73 -1.62
N THR A 1076 -30.61 26.44 -2.71
CA THR A 1076 -30.73 25.17 -3.45
C THR A 1076 -29.34 24.63 -3.78
N GLN A 1077 -29.14 23.33 -3.63
CA GLN A 1077 -27.86 22.70 -3.97
C GLN A 1077 -27.72 22.63 -5.50
N GLN A 1078 -26.81 23.42 -6.07
CA GLN A 1078 -26.37 23.18 -7.44
C GLN A 1078 -25.50 21.92 -7.48
N GLN A 1079 -26.06 20.86 -8.03
CA GLN A 1079 -25.34 19.62 -8.29
C GLN A 1079 -24.39 19.86 -9.48
N GLN A 1080 -23.12 20.18 -9.20
CA GLN A 1080 -22.10 20.31 -10.24
C GLN A 1080 -21.94 18.97 -10.96
N SER A 1081 -22.29 18.95 -12.24
CA SER A 1081 -22.13 17.78 -13.11
C SER A 1081 -20.65 17.62 -13.44
N GLN A 1082 -20.08 16.46 -13.12
CA GLN A 1082 -18.69 16.17 -13.45
C GLN A 1082 -18.54 15.93 -14.95
N LEU A 1083 -17.58 16.61 -15.56
CA LEU A 1083 -17.39 16.60 -17.01
C LEU A 1083 -16.83 15.25 -17.48
N PRO A 1084 -17.20 14.74 -18.67
CA PRO A 1084 -16.82 13.38 -19.14
C PRO A 1084 -15.32 13.18 -19.45
N TRP A 1085 -14.48 14.18 -19.15
CA TRP A 1085 -13.01 14.12 -19.20
C TRP A 1085 -12.33 14.28 -17.84
N GLN A 1086 -13.10 14.39 -16.75
CA GLN A 1086 -12.59 14.46 -15.38
C GLN A 1086 -12.27 13.07 -14.82
N PHE A 1087 -11.26 13.03 -13.95
CA PHE A 1087 -10.80 11.86 -13.22
C PHE A 1087 -11.20 12.00 -11.75
N ALA A 1088 -11.66 10.92 -11.14
CA ALA A 1088 -11.94 10.81 -9.70
C ALA A 1088 -10.96 9.84 -9.05
N GLY A 1089 -10.69 10.03 -7.75
CA GLY A 1089 -9.77 9.20 -6.97
C GLY A 1089 -9.26 9.94 -5.73
N ASP A 1090 -8.63 9.22 -4.80
CA ASP A 1090 -8.02 9.74 -3.58
C ASP A 1090 -6.54 10.12 -3.84
N PHE A 1091 -6.32 11.03 -4.79
CA PHE A 1091 -5.00 11.50 -5.22
C PHE A 1091 -4.72 12.97 -4.85
N GLY A 1092 -3.49 13.27 -4.47
CA GLY A 1092 -3.06 14.58 -3.98
C GLY A 1092 -3.26 15.74 -4.97
N SER A 1093 -3.28 16.97 -4.47
CA SER A 1093 -3.37 18.20 -5.29
C SER A 1093 -2.12 18.45 -6.15
N ASP A 1094 -1.03 17.77 -5.80
CA ASP A 1094 0.26 17.66 -6.49
C ASP A 1094 0.34 16.44 -7.44
N SER A 1095 -0.78 15.76 -7.70
CA SER A 1095 -0.87 14.69 -8.70
C SER A 1095 -1.15 15.22 -10.10
N VAL A 1096 -0.68 14.50 -11.10
CA VAL A 1096 -0.91 14.80 -12.52
C VAL A 1096 -2.41 14.68 -12.89
N TRP A 1097 -3.16 13.84 -12.19
CA TRP A 1097 -4.61 13.70 -12.37
C TRP A 1097 -5.38 14.96 -11.93
N ASN A 1098 -4.98 15.59 -10.82
CA ASN A 1098 -5.55 16.87 -10.41
C ASN A 1098 -5.11 18.03 -11.33
N LEU A 1099 -3.84 18.05 -11.77
CA LEU A 1099 -3.39 19.00 -12.80
C LEU A 1099 -4.22 18.89 -14.09
N LEU A 1100 -4.50 17.66 -14.55
CA LEU A 1100 -5.38 17.43 -15.69
C LEU A 1100 -6.83 17.86 -15.39
N ASN A 1101 -7.38 17.61 -14.20
CA ASN A 1101 -8.72 18.07 -13.83
C ASN A 1101 -8.88 19.60 -13.85
N GLN A 1102 -7.84 20.34 -13.44
CA GLN A 1102 -7.79 21.79 -13.50
C GLN A 1102 -7.57 22.33 -14.93
N PHE A 1103 -6.92 21.55 -15.80
CA PHE A 1103 -6.69 21.92 -17.19
C PHE A 1103 -7.93 21.71 -18.08
N THR A 1104 -8.53 22.82 -18.52
CA THR A 1104 -9.53 22.87 -19.59
C THR A 1104 -8.87 23.18 -20.94
N PRO A 1105 -8.73 22.20 -21.85
CA PRO A 1105 -8.42 22.47 -23.27
C PRO A 1105 -9.64 23.00 -24.03
#